data_AF-A0A4Q3LK05-F1
#
_entry.id   AF-A0A4Q3LK05-F1
#
_cell.length_a   1.000
_cell.length_b   1.000
_cell.length_c   1.000
_cell.angle_alpha   90.00
_cell.angle_beta   90.00
_cell.angle_gamma   90.00
#
_symmetry.space_group_name_H-M   'P 1'
#
loop_
_entity.id
_entity.type
_entity.pdbx_description
1 polymer ?
#
loop_
_entity_poly.entity_id
_entity_poly.type
_entity_poly.pdbx_seq_one_letter_code
_entity_poly.pdbx_strand_id
1 'polypeptide(L)'
;MDWKPSPLATHVETVFDPQDAGPGSLLIEHFNDPYEAVLDDDGDLALYAAAHGYLRNLSADAHLGSQLPRLVKDQWIPALDPAAAAGTVTPYFGWLPFEDHEGGHTFAGPRGSFRFRSASDHMAVLFASDRISPRHYTGSGFALALAMHIRKDAGSLKASFTGLAAGLPYAHFREHPISAAALSTFENVFRKRSLYRDEAVEAMARAANMARVVVRSIRIAASEQEWWIERRGVGVRTVAVGAEGGGGVDVPYAVTMLSVGGKAAPEATHTITHVSPLVTHAADPRVFDADPSSHGGRPVRPTRDEQARPPRRPVGLDESRRPASIFAVGKEQGPLQYPADAPIVKVMPCPRFVQSDDGLDAKRPRPVDLAGLNGPPIRNDDASAIQAFFHGRDLVQRIEAYGWTNPAAYFRLTAPEIKIFYRSGVSPGPGGDGRTVNARVIPEGWRREEMGMPPNAQRPALQIHLAAADLRRRERKVWTHGGPPAPAIPFGLAADRRWMWHEFGHVLLVASTGELEFRFAHSPGDAMAAIVADPDSKLPAKLRGATFPFVFLPRRHDRCAHHGWSWSGTLHAALAQVPEALHPRRKGYASEQILSSSLFRLYRCIGGDTHQRDAPATPDADERRRASHYVLYLIMQAMQLMGDARIQATSTPAMFVHWLRQADLQPGAWTAAFPPLVFRRVGGTLSKVIRWAFEAQGLYGSGDGPGSPEPVDIYIEDGRATKDDAMDDRTDYGPGSYVPVSLHWQARDDAAAGDAPRWQADPATGIIWRDGDGKVEVRVGNRGSTTANDVAVRLWYQEWLANTPPPSWRPGGAGWTPCQLTGDALQAIPSGPPSDAGSFTFDFAPGPGVYLLFAQATCADDRANTDPALSLACSYVDTPLVDLVANDNNLGLRVVAI
;
A
#
# COMPACT_ATOMS: atom_id res chain seq x y z
N MET A 1 31.64 -14.85 -8.34
CA MET A 1 30.81 -15.46 -7.28
C MET A 1 29.59 -15.98 -8.00
N ASP A 2 29.45 -17.29 -8.08
CA ASP A 2 28.48 -17.94 -8.97
C ASP A 2 27.18 -18.15 -8.17
N TRP A 3 26.47 -17.06 -7.92
CA TRP A 3 25.18 -17.10 -7.24
C TRP A 3 24.15 -17.79 -8.14
N LYS A 4 23.51 -18.82 -7.59
CA LYS A 4 22.52 -19.69 -8.24
C LYS A 4 21.48 -20.03 -7.18
N PRO A 5 20.43 -19.22 -7.02
CA PRO A 5 19.43 -19.45 -5.98
C PRO A 5 18.68 -20.75 -6.28
N SER A 6 18.17 -21.41 -5.24
CA SER A 6 17.36 -22.62 -5.43
C SER A 6 16.09 -22.30 -6.23
N PRO A 7 15.69 -23.15 -7.19
CA PRO A 7 14.36 -23.08 -7.82
C PRO A 7 13.19 -23.19 -6.83
N LEU A 8 13.42 -23.74 -5.63
CA LEU A 8 12.41 -23.82 -4.56
C LEU A 8 12.37 -22.53 -3.71
N ALA A 9 13.53 -21.85 -3.57
CA ALA A 9 13.66 -20.53 -2.94
C ALA A 9 13.21 -19.36 -3.84
N THR A 10 12.89 -19.62 -5.11
CA THR A 10 12.66 -18.58 -6.12
C THR A 10 11.22 -18.60 -6.66
N HIS A 11 10.50 -17.50 -6.50
CA HIS A 11 9.20 -17.29 -7.13
C HIS A 11 9.36 -16.53 -8.45
N VAL A 12 8.66 -16.98 -9.50
CA VAL A 12 8.57 -16.29 -10.80
C VAL A 12 7.12 -16.18 -11.22
N GLU A 13 6.62 -14.96 -11.41
CA GLU A 13 5.31 -14.68 -11.99
C GLU A 13 5.48 -13.96 -13.34
N THR A 14 4.87 -14.50 -14.40
CA THR A 14 4.79 -13.81 -15.70
C THR A 14 3.34 -13.66 -16.11
N VAL A 15 2.90 -12.42 -16.28
CA VAL A 15 1.61 -12.11 -16.91
C VAL A 15 1.87 -11.60 -18.33
N PHE A 16 1.17 -12.18 -19.30
CA PHE A 16 1.16 -11.75 -20.69
C PHE A 16 -0.28 -11.70 -21.18
N ASP A 17 -0.56 -10.81 -22.12
CA ASP A 17 -1.71 -10.97 -23.00
C ASP A 17 -1.42 -12.14 -23.97
N PRO A 18 -2.26 -13.19 -24.06
CA PRO A 18 -2.07 -14.30 -25.01
C PRO A 18 -2.09 -13.89 -26.48
N GLN A 19 -2.57 -12.69 -26.80
CA GLN A 19 -2.58 -12.07 -28.13
C GLN A 19 -1.46 -11.02 -28.30
N ASP A 20 -0.58 -10.85 -27.29
CA ASP A 20 0.44 -9.78 -27.20
C ASP A 20 -0.15 -8.36 -27.30
N ALA A 21 -1.46 -8.18 -27.07
CA ALA A 21 -2.18 -6.93 -27.31
C ALA A 21 -2.16 -5.94 -26.11
N GLY A 22 -1.61 -6.35 -24.97
CA GLY A 22 -1.49 -5.56 -23.75
C GLY A 22 -0.17 -5.80 -23.02
N PRO A 23 0.30 -4.85 -22.19
CA PRO A 23 1.58 -4.95 -21.48
C PRO A 23 1.61 -6.18 -20.59
N GLY A 24 2.69 -6.95 -20.72
CA GLY A 24 3.01 -7.99 -19.75
C GLY A 24 3.72 -7.44 -18.52
N SER A 25 3.83 -8.26 -17.49
CA SER A 25 4.70 -8.02 -16.33
C SER A 25 5.46 -9.29 -15.93
N LEU A 26 6.64 -9.09 -15.37
CA LEU A 26 7.50 -10.12 -14.79
C LEU A 26 7.80 -9.75 -13.34
N LEU A 27 7.64 -10.70 -12.42
CA LEU A 27 8.17 -10.65 -11.06
C LEU A 27 9.13 -11.83 -10.88
N ILE A 28 10.29 -11.58 -10.27
CA ILE A 28 11.19 -12.61 -9.77
C ILE A 28 11.51 -12.26 -8.32
N GLU A 29 11.28 -13.19 -7.39
CA GLU A 29 11.61 -13.04 -5.97
C GLU A 29 12.48 -14.20 -5.49
N HIS A 30 13.48 -13.91 -4.66
CA HIS A 30 14.39 -14.90 -4.04
C HIS A 30 14.76 -14.47 -2.61
N PHE A 31 13.75 -14.07 -1.84
CA PHE A 31 13.92 -13.58 -0.46
C PHE A 31 14.66 -14.57 0.46
N ASN A 32 14.66 -15.87 0.14
CA ASN A 32 15.30 -16.91 0.95
C ASN A 32 16.78 -17.15 0.55
N ASP A 33 17.26 -16.65 -0.59
CA ASP A 33 18.68 -16.75 -1.00
C ASP A 33 19.14 -15.50 -1.81
N PRO A 34 19.27 -14.33 -1.16
CA PRO A 34 19.54 -13.06 -1.83
C PRO A 34 20.89 -13.01 -2.55
N TYR A 35 20.96 -12.25 -3.64
CA TYR A 35 22.22 -11.93 -4.30
C TYR A 35 22.97 -10.83 -3.53
N GLU A 36 24.10 -11.18 -2.90
CA GLU A 36 25.03 -10.21 -2.31
C GLU A 36 26.14 -9.77 -3.31
N ALA A 37 26.47 -8.48 -3.28
CA ALA A 37 27.62 -7.89 -3.96
C ALA A 37 28.37 -6.94 -3.01
N VAL A 38 29.71 -6.94 -3.04
CA VAL A 38 30.52 -5.95 -2.32
C VAL A 38 30.62 -4.68 -3.17
N LEU A 39 30.49 -3.52 -2.54
CA LEU A 39 30.66 -2.21 -3.17
C LEU A 39 31.93 -1.52 -2.65
N ASP A 40 32.63 -0.82 -3.55
CA ASP A 40 33.75 0.07 -3.19
C ASP A 40 33.25 1.40 -2.60
N ASP A 41 32.15 1.94 -3.14
CA ASP A 41 31.42 3.12 -2.67
C ASP A 41 29.89 2.99 -2.92
N ASP A 42 29.10 3.96 -2.47
CA ASP A 42 27.64 4.03 -2.65
C ASP A 42 27.20 4.94 -3.82
N GLY A 43 28.16 5.35 -4.67
CA GLY A 43 27.96 6.20 -5.82
C GLY A 43 27.27 5.48 -6.99
N ASP A 44 26.64 6.27 -7.86
CA ASP A 44 25.78 5.78 -8.96
C ASP A 44 26.39 4.64 -9.76
N LEU A 45 27.68 4.74 -10.10
CA LEU A 45 28.38 3.75 -10.92
C LEU A 45 28.59 2.42 -10.19
N ALA A 46 28.91 2.43 -8.89
CA ALA A 46 29.00 1.22 -8.08
C ALA A 46 27.62 0.56 -7.93
N LEU A 47 26.57 1.36 -7.72
CA LEU A 47 25.19 0.88 -7.61
C LEU A 47 24.70 0.24 -8.93
N TYR A 48 24.99 0.87 -10.08
CA TYR A 48 24.69 0.29 -11.39
C TYR A 48 25.54 -0.94 -11.71
N ALA A 49 26.80 -0.99 -11.29
CA ALA A 49 27.68 -2.14 -11.49
C ALA A 49 27.18 -3.38 -10.71
N ALA A 50 26.74 -3.18 -9.46
CA ALA A 50 26.14 -4.25 -8.65
C ALA A 50 24.82 -4.74 -9.27
N ALA A 51 23.94 -3.84 -9.71
CA ALA A 51 22.67 -4.19 -10.34
C ALA A 51 22.85 -4.88 -11.71
N HIS A 52 23.85 -4.48 -12.50
CA HIS A 52 24.23 -5.20 -13.72
C HIS A 52 24.83 -6.58 -13.39
N GLY A 53 25.66 -6.68 -12.34
CA GLY A 53 26.21 -7.95 -11.84
C GLY A 53 25.12 -8.94 -11.43
N TYR A 54 24.11 -8.48 -10.70
CA TYR A 54 22.89 -9.24 -10.36
C TYR A 54 22.17 -9.75 -11.63
N LEU A 55 21.77 -8.84 -12.52
CA LEU A 55 21.04 -9.18 -13.75
C LEU A 55 21.81 -10.16 -14.64
N ARG A 56 23.15 -10.06 -14.70
CA ARG A 56 24.00 -10.98 -15.46
C ARG A 56 24.03 -12.39 -14.85
N ASN A 57 24.09 -12.52 -13.52
CA ASN A 57 23.99 -13.85 -12.88
C ASN A 57 22.59 -14.44 -13.08
N LEU A 58 21.54 -13.64 -12.87
CA LEU A 58 20.15 -14.04 -13.08
C LEU A 58 19.86 -14.54 -14.51
N SER A 59 20.48 -13.92 -15.52
CA SER A 59 20.38 -14.33 -16.92
C SER A 59 21.31 -15.49 -17.31
N ALA A 60 22.27 -15.86 -16.45
CA ALA A 60 23.19 -16.98 -16.67
C ALA A 60 22.74 -18.25 -15.92
N ASP A 61 21.83 -18.13 -14.96
CA ASP A 61 21.20 -19.28 -14.31
C ASP A 61 20.32 -20.07 -15.29
N ALA A 62 20.33 -21.41 -15.17
CA ALA A 62 19.65 -22.29 -16.12
C ALA A 62 18.13 -22.35 -15.92
N HIS A 63 17.63 -22.06 -14.71
CA HIS A 63 16.21 -22.05 -14.40
C HIS A 63 15.60 -20.68 -14.77
N LEU A 64 16.17 -19.59 -14.26
CA LEU A 64 15.68 -18.22 -14.44
C LEU A 64 16.04 -17.64 -15.81
N GLY A 65 17.23 -17.94 -16.31
CA GLY A 65 17.67 -17.66 -17.68
C GLY A 65 16.94 -18.48 -18.76
N SER A 66 16.05 -19.42 -18.41
CA SER A 66 15.11 -20.02 -19.37
C SER A 66 13.89 -19.14 -19.64
N GLN A 67 13.50 -18.32 -18.66
CA GLN A 67 12.38 -17.38 -18.76
C GLN A 67 12.84 -16.08 -19.41
N LEU A 68 13.96 -15.51 -18.92
CA LEU A 68 14.44 -14.17 -19.28
C LEU A 68 14.56 -13.89 -20.79
N PRO A 69 15.09 -14.77 -21.67
CA PRO A 69 15.24 -14.48 -23.10
C PRO A 69 13.92 -14.27 -23.87
N ARG A 70 12.76 -14.69 -23.30
CA ARG A 70 11.42 -14.39 -23.87
C ARG A 70 10.90 -13.00 -23.49
N LEU A 71 11.51 -12.40 -22.47
CA LEU A 71 11.06 -11.24 -21.70
C LEU A 71 11.99 -10.04 -21.88
N VAL A 72 13.29 -10.31 -21.93
CA VAL A 72 14.42 -9.38 -21.98
C VAL A 72 15.25 -9.74 -23.21
N LYS A 73 15.28 -8.87 -24.22
CA LYS A 73 16.10 -9.12 -25.43
C LYS A 73 17.59 -9.12 -25.05
N ASP A 74 18.37 -10.06 -25.58
CA ASP A 74 19.78 -10.32 -25.23
C ASP A 74 20.68 -9.06 -25.21
N GLN A 75 20.36 -8.08 -26.05
CA GLN A 75 21.03 -6.77 -26.14
C GLN A 75 20.81 -5.82 -24.94
N TRP A 76 19.84 -6.07 -24.07
CA TRP A 76 19.42 -5.12 -23.02
C TRP A 76 20.24 -5.20 -21.74
N ILE A 77 20.62 -6.39 -21.27
CA ILE A 77 21.50 -6.52 -20.10
C ILE A 77 22.90 -5.93 -20.40
N PRO A 78 23.54 -6.20 -21.56
CA PRO A 78 24.75 -5.50 -21.97
C PRO A 78 24.60 -3.96 -22.09
N ALA A 79 23.42 -3.46 -22.45
CA ALA A 79 23.13 -2.02 -22.48
C ALA A 79 23.02 -1.37 -21.08
N LEU A 80 23.03 -2.19 -20.01
CA LEU A 80 23.08 -1.77 -18.60
C LEU A 80 24.48 -1.83 -18.00
N ASP A 81 25.50 -2.23 -18.77
CA ASP A 81 26.89 -2.20 -18.30
C ASP A 81 27.40 -0.74 -18.17
N PRO A 82 27.72 -0.25 -16.95
CA PRO A 82 28.25 1.10 -16.78
C PRO A 82 29.61 1.31 -17.46
N ALA A 83 30.39 0.25 -17.73
CA ALA A 83 31.65 0.35 -18.46
C ALA A 83 31.42 0.55 -19.98
N ALA A 84 30.41 -0.12 -20.56
CA ALA A 84 30.09 0.02 -21.99
C ALA A 84 29.52 1.41 -22.33
N ALA A 85 28.80 2.03 -21.39
CA ALA A 85 28.18 3.35 -21.53
C ALA A 85 29.18 4.48 -21.83
N ALA A 86 30.46 4.31 -21.51
CA ALA A 86 31.52 5.29 -21.79
C ALA A 86 32.03 5.30 -23.24
N GLY A 87 31.79 4.23 -24.02
CA GLY A 87 32.35 4.06 -25.37
C GLY A 87 31.32 3.88 -26.48
N THR A 88 30.23 3.14 -26.22
CA THR A 88 29.21 2.84 -27.23
C THR A 88 27.82 2.94 -26.63
N VAL A 89 27.22 4.12 -26.72
CA VAL A 89 25.84 4.35 -26.27
C VAL A 89 24.87 3.61 -27.19
N THR A 90 24.37 2.45 -26.76
CA THR A 90 23.10 1.89 -27.23
C THR A 90 21.97 2.81 -26.73
N PRO A 91 21.35 3.65 -27.58
CA PRO A 91 20.60 4.79 -27.08
C PRO A 91 19.26 4.45 -26.43
N TYR A 92 18.71 3.26 -26.71
CA TYR A 92 17.28 2.99 -26.56
C TYR A 92 16.86 2.42 -25.21
N PHE A 93 17.76 1.83 -24.43
CA PHE A 93 17.49 1.32 -23.09
C PHE A 93 18.64 1.70 -22.15
N GLY A 94 18.36 1.80 -20.85
CA GLY A 94 19.40 1.96 -19.86
C GLY A 94 18.90 2.46 -18.51
N TRP A 95 19.81 2.51 -17.54
CA TRP A 95 19.55 3.05 -16.20
C TRP A 95 18.99 4.48 -16.23
N LEU A 96 18.08 4.75 -15.30
CA LEU A 96 17.57 6.07 -14.98
C LEU A 96 18.48 6.69 -13.90
N PRO A 97 18.93 7.96 -14.05
CA PRO A 97 19.88 8.61 -13.14
C PRO A 97 19.37 8.61 -11.70
N PHE A 98 20.25 8.63 -10.71
CA PHE A 98 19.81 8.84 -9.34
C PHE A 98 19.34 10.29 -9.12
N GLU A 99 18.23 10.44 -8.40
CA GLU A 99 17.81 11.71 -7.83
C GLU A 99 18.41 11.85 -6.42
N ASP A 100 19.57 12.48 -6.31
CA ASP A 100 20.18 12.73 -5.00
C ASP A 100 19.35 13.71 -4.16
N HIS A 101 19.24 13.41 -2.88
CA HIS A 101 18.48 14.18 -1.88
C HIS A 101 19.39 14.98 -0.92
N GLU A 102 20.69 15.02 -1.18
CA GLU A 102 21.66 15.75 -0.35
C GLU A 102 21.76 17.22 -0.76
N GLY A 103 21.29 18.10 0.13
CA GLY A 103 21.27 19.54 -0.08
C GLY A 103 19.88 20.07 -0.44
N GLY A 104 19.39 21.05 0.31
CA GLY A 104 18.15 21.72 -0.01
C GLY A 104 18.21 22.47 -1.34
N HIS A 105 17.08 22.48 -2.06
CA HIS A 105 16.76 23.40 -3.16
C HIS A 105 17.24 23.09 -4.60
N THR A 106 17.27 21.82 -5.06
CA THR A 106 16.76 21.48 -6.42
C THR A 106 16.43 19.99 -6.56
N PHE A 107 15.20 19.65 -6.99
CA PHE A 107 14.83 18.27 -7.36
C PHE A 107 15.10 18.01 -8.85
N ALA A 108 15.74 16.88 -9.17
CA ALA A 108 16.12 16.52 -10.54
C ALA A 108 15.04 15.76 -11.36
N GLY A 109 13.87 15.47 -10.78
CA GLY A 109 12.64 15.11 -11.50
C GLY A 109 12.28 13.63 -11.35
N PRO A 110 11.07 13.32 -10.79
CA PRO A 110 10.68 12.06 -10.10
C PRO A 110 10.53 10.81 -10.99
N ARG A 111 11.45 10.62 -11.93
CA ARG A 111 11.55 9.48 -12.86
C ARG A 111 12.95 8.85 -12.82
N GLY A 112 13.76 9.17 -11.81
CA GLY A 112 15.07 8.58 -11.61
C GLY A 112 15.04 7.29 -10.79
N SER A 113 16.22 6.72 -10.63
CA SER A 113 16.54 5.85 -9.49
C SER A 113 16.60 6.71 -8.21
N PHE A 114 16.38 6.13 -7.02
CA PHE A 114 16.33 6.91 -5.78
C PHE A 114 16.92 6.17 -4.57
N ARG A 115 17.30 6.93 -3.53
CA ARG A 115 17.97 6.46 -2.30
C ARG A 115 17.18 6.86 -1.05
N PHE A 116 17.01 5.93 -0.10
CA PHE A 116 16.57 6.19 1.28
C PHE A 116 17.76 6.02 2.22
N ARG A 117 18.45 7.12 2.53
CA ARG A 117 19.63 7.10 3.41
C ARG A 117 19.26 7.04 4.88
N SER A 118 19.86 6.11 5.63
CA SER A 118 20.00 6.19 7.10
C SER A 118 21.48 6.31 7.49
N ALA A 119 21.79 6.37 8.79
CA ALA A 119 23.13 6.69 9.29
C ALA A 119 24.17 5.55 9.14
N SER A 120 23.74 4.29 9.05
CA SER A 120 24.60 3.11 8.86
C SER A 120 24.32 2.39 7.55
N ASP A 121 23.06 2.28 7.19
CA ASP A 121 22.53 1.41 6.14
C ASP A 121 21.46 2.15 5.32
N HIS A 122 21.25 1.78 4.06
CA HIS A 122 20.33 2.49 3.18
C HIS A 122 19.75 1.62 2.06
N MET A 123 18.57 1.99 1.55
CA MET A 123 17.97 1.32 0.39
C MET A 123 18.15 2.19 -0.86
N ALA A 124 18.46 1.56 -2.00
CA ALA A 124 18.34 2.15 -3.32
C ALA A 124 17.26 1.43 -4.13
N VAL A 125 16.46 2.17 -4.90
CA VAL A 125 15.57 1.60 -5.93
C VAL A 125 16.07 2.06 -7.29
N LEU A 126 16.46 1.10 -8.13
CA LEU A 126 17.03 1.34 -9.45
C LEU A 126 16.00 1.03 -10.52
N PHE A 127 15.94 1.90 -11.53
CA PHE A 127 15.08 1.72 -12.69
C PHE A 127 15.92 1.70 -13.95
N ALA A 128 15.53 0.86 -14.91
CA ALA A 128 16.02 0.89 -16.28
C ALA A 128 14.81 0.87 -17.23
N SER A 129 14.76 1.79 -18.20
CA SER A 129 13.60 1.93 -19.10
C SER A 129 14.02 2.43 -20.49
N ASP A 130 13.09 2.40 -21.43
CA ASP A 130 13.27 2.92 -22.78
C ASP A 130 13.59 4.43 -22.77
N ARG A 131 14.63 4.82 -23.50
CA ARG A 131 15.10 6.21 -23.55
C ARG A 131 15.37 6.70 -24.97
N ILE A 132 15.13 8.00 -25.18
CA ILE A 132 15.42 8.74 -26.40
C ILE A 132 16.79 9.45 -26.26
N SER A 133 17.17 9.77 -25.02
CA SER A 133 18.47 10.33 -24.65
C SER A 133 18.75 10.05 -23.17
N PRO A 134 19.96 10.30 -22.63
CA PRO A 134 20.28 10.14 -21.21
C PRO A 134 19.46 10.98 -20.20
N ARG A 135 18.48 11.78 -20.66
CA ARG A 135 17.56 12.56 -19.82
C ARG A 135 16.09 12.51 -20.26
N HIS A 136 15.75 11.75 -21.32
CA HIS A 136 14.39 11.68 -21.85
C HIS A 136 13.96 10.24 -22.08
N TYR A 137 12.90 9.83 -21.38
CA TYR A 137 12.37 8.47 -21.33
C TYR A 137 11.02 8.40 -22.04
N THR A 138 10.74 7.30 -22.72
CA THR A 138 9.52 7.16 -23.54
C THR A 138 8.25 7.04 -22.68
N GLY A 139 8.37 6.46 -21.48
CA GLY A 139 7.22 6.08 -20.65
C GLY A 139 6.40 4.96 -21.30
N SER A 140 7.06 4.01 -21.98
CA SER A 140 6.41 2.88 -22.68
C SER A 140 5.74 1.86 -21.75
N GLY A 141 5.96 1.94 -20.44
CA GLY A 141 5.61 0.89 -19.47
C GLY A 141 6.57 -0.31 -19.50
N PHE A 142 7.55 -0.32 -20.41
CA PHE A 142 8.66 -1.28 -20.37
C PHE A 142 9.78 -0.71 -19.48
N ALA A 143 9.99 -1.37 -18.34
CA ALA A 143 11.07 -1.03 -17.42
C ALA A 143 11.37 -2.20 -16.48
N LEU A 144 12.63 -2.31 -16.06
CA LEU A 144 13.03 -3.06 -14.88
C LEU A 144 13.00 -2.12 -13.66
N ALA A 145 12.50 -2.60 -12.52
CA ALA A 145 12.68 -1.98 -11.21
C ALA A 145 13.31 -2.99 -10.25
N LEU A 146 14.32 -2.54 -9.50
CA LEU A 146 15.08 -3.35 -8.56
C LEU A 146 15.18 -2.62 -7.21
N ALA A 147 14.93 -3.32 -6.11
CA ALA A 147 15.31 -2.87 -4.78
C ALA A 147 16.69 -3.44 -4.43
N MET A 148 17.55 -2.60 -3.86
CA MET A 148 18.88 -2.96 -3.36
C MET A 148 19.02 -2.43 -1.93
N HIS A 149 19.40 -3.30 -1.00
CA HIS A 149 19.68 -2.97 0.38
C HIS A 149 21.19 -2.85 0.58
N ILE A 150 21.66 -1.69 1.04
CA ILE A 150 23.08 -1.37 1.19
C ILE A 150 23.41 -1.29 2.68
N ARG A 151 24.20 -2.25 3.16
CA ARG A 151 24.63 -2.38 4.55
C ARG A 151 26.11 -2.05 4.70
N LYS A 152 26.51 -1.40 5.80
CA LYS A 152 27.92 -1.21 6.14
C LYS A 152 28.40 -2.27 7.14
N ASP A 153 29.26 -3.17 6.68
CA ASP A 153 29.70 -4.35 7.44
C ASP A 153 31.23 -4.43 7.48
N ALA A 154 31.80 -4.50 8.69
CA ALA A 154 33.25 -4.55 8.97
C ALA A 154 34.13 -3.50 8.25
N GLY A 155 33.53 -2.40 7.75
CA GLY A 155 34.22 -1.36 6.96
C GLY A 155 34.00 -1.48 5.44
N SER A 156 33.50 -2.62 4.96
CA SER A 156 32.99 -2.81 3.59
C SER A 156 31.55 -2.31 3.44
N LEU A 157 31.14 -2.03 2.20
CA LEU A 157 29.73 -1.88 1.84
C LEU A 157 29.25 -3.16 1.14
N LYS A 158 28.06 -3.64 1.51
CA LYS A 158 27.41 -4.80 0.90
C LYS A 158 26.05 -4.39 0.34
N ALA A 159 25.84 -4.63 -0.95
CA ALA A 159 24.55 -4.61 -1.60
C ALA A 159 23.89 -5.99 -1.53
N SER A 160 22.60 -6.05 -1.20
CA SER A 160 21.77 -7.26 -1.24
C SER A 160 20.52 -7.00 -2.09
N PHE A 161 20.19 -7.95 -2.96
CA PHE A 161 19.01 -7.94 -3.82
C PHE A 161 18.17 -9.18 -3.54
N THR A 162 16.85 -9.02 -3.38
CA THR A 162 15.88 -10.11 -3.11
C THR A 162 14.88 -10.34 -4.26
N GLY A 163 15.03 -9.62 -5.38
CA GLY A 163 14.17 -9.80 -6.55
C GLY A 163 14.27 -8.67 -7.58
N LEU A 164 13.40 -8.72 -8.59
CA LEU A 164 13.10 -7.63 -9.51
C LEU A 164 11.64 -7.67 -9.94
N ALA A 165 11.07 -6.51 -10.27
CA ALA A 165 9.73 -6.39 -10.81
C ALA A 165 9.77 -5.53 -12.08
N ALA A 166 9.23 -6.03 -13.18
CA ALA A 166 9.34 -5.42 -14.51
C ALA A 166 8.01 -5.34 -15.25
N GLY A 167 7.78 -4.23 -15.95
CA GLY A 167 6.82 -4.17 -17.05
C GLY A 167 7.50 -4.57 -18.36
N LEU A 168 6.77 -5.17 -19.29
CA LEU A 168 7.30 -5.80 -20.51
C LEU A 168 6.82 -5.09 -21.79
N PRO A 169 7.59 -5.14 -22.91
CA PRO A 169 7.10 -4.67 -24.20
C PRO A 169 5.94 -5.56 -24.69
N TYR A 170 5.06 -4.98 -25.50
CA TYR A 170 3.92 -5.70 -26.08
C TYR A 170 3.59 -5.17 -27.48
N ALA A 171 2.87 -5.97 -28.27
CA ALA A 171 2.41 -5.64 -29.62
C ALA A 171 3.54 -5.01 -30.49
N HIS A 172 3.21 -3.96 -31.25
CA HIS A 172 4.15 -3.24 -32.10
C HIS A 172 5.38 -2.67 -31.35
N PHE A 173 5.33 -2.45 -30.03
CA PHE A 173 6.52 -2.04 -29.26
C PHE A 173 7.52 -3.19 -29.06
N ARG A 174 7.03 -4.45 -29.05
CA ARG A 174 7.85 -5.66 -29.01
C ARG A 174 8.44 -5.98 -30.39
N GLU A 175 7.61 -5.86 -31.43
CA GLU A 175 7.96 -6.13 -32.84
C GLU A 175 8.90 -5.07 -33.43
N HIS A 176 8.61 -3.78 -33.18
CA HIS A 176 9.26 -2.64 -33.79
C HIS A 176 9.80 -1.65 -32.73
N PRO A 177 10.81 -2.05 -31.93
CA PRO A 177 11.47 -1.14 -30.99
C PRO A 177 12.09 0.06 -31.74
N ILE A 178 12.08 1.23 -31.10
CA ILE A 178 12.51 2.49 -31.73
C ILE A 178 13.96 2.38 -32.21
N SER A 179 14.17 2.50 -33.52
CA SER A 179 15.49 2.46 -34.15
C SER A 179 16.07 3.86 -34.38
N ALA A 180 17.39 3.94 -34.59
CA ALA A 180 18.10 5.19 -34.89
C ALA A 180 17.45 5.99 -36.03
N ALA A 181 17.11 5.31 -37.13
CA ALA A 181 16.51 5.93 -38.31
C ALA A 181 15.05 6.36 -38.09
N ALA A 182 14.30 5.64 -37.24
CA ALA A 182 12.94 6.03 -36.89
C ALA A 182 12.94 7.34 -36.07
N LEU A 183 13.85 7.47 -35.10
CA LEU A 183 13.96 8.65 -34.24
C LEU A 183 14.33 9.92 -35.02
N SER A 184 15.33 9.86 -35.91
CA SER A 184 15.69 10.99 -36.77
C SER A 184 14.57 11.41 -37.73
N THR A 185 13.67 10.49 -38.08
CA THR A 185 12.47 10.80 -38.88
C THR A 185 11.39 11.45 -38.00
N PHE A 186 11.16 10.93 -36.79
CA PHE A 186 10.15 11.39 -35.84
C PHE A 186 10.38 12.86 -35.42
N GLU A 187 11.62 13.23 -35.07
CA GLU A 187 11.98 14.62 -34.74
C GLU A 187 11.76 15.59 -35.91
N ASN A 188 12.03 15.16 -37.15
CA ASN A 188 11.90 16.01 -38.34
C ASN A 188 10.44 16.23 -38.77
N VAL A 189 9.56 15.23 -38.55
CA VAL A 189 8.12 15.35 -38.86
C VAL A 189 7.42 16.26 -37.83
N PHE A 190 7.57 15.99 -36.53
CA PHE A 190 6.80 16.70 -35.51
C PHE A 190 7.27 18.12 -35.21
N ARG A 191 8.48 18.52 -35.64
CA ARG A 191 8.88 19.93 -35.68
C ARG A 191 8.03 20.81 -36.62
N LYS A 192 7.12 20.26 -37.44
CA LYS A 192 6.42 21.03 -38.49
C LYS A 192 4.89 21.00 -38.52
N ARG A 193 4.16 19.99 -38.00
CA ARG A 193 2.67 19.98 -38.07
C ARG A 193 1.92 19.37 -36.87
N SER A 194 1.01 20.20 -36.32
CA SER A 194 -0.30 19.88 -35.71
C SER A 194 -0.53 18.54 -34.97
N LEU A 195 -0.51 18.60 -33.63
CA LEU A 195 -1.31 17.72 -32.73
C LEU A 195 -2.17 18.49 -31.72
N TYR A 196 -1.85 19.76 -31.46
CA TYR A 196 -2.45 20.59 -30.40
C TYR A 196 -3.13 21.88 -30.90
N ARG A 197 -3.27 22.06 -32.22
CA ARG A 197 -3.90 23.25 -32.82
C ARG A 197 -5.41 23.27 -32.61
N ASP A 198 -5.98 24.47 -32.67
CA ASP A 198 -7.38 24.76 -32.38
C ASP A 198 -8.35 23.93 -33.24
N GLU A 199 -8.00 23.63 -34.49
CA GLU A 199 -8.81 22.83 -35.44
C GLU A 199 -9.32 21.50 -34.83
N ALA A 200 -8.44 20.75 -34.14
CA ALA A 200 -8.80 19.48 -33.49
C ALA A 200 -9.55 19.67 -32.15
N VAL A 201 -9.33 20.82 -31.48
CA VAL A 201 -10.05 21.20 -30.26
C VAL A 201 -11.49 21.62 -30.59
N GLU A 202 -11.67 22.38 -31.67
CA GLU A 202 -12.96 22.73 -32.24
C GLU A 202 -13.70 21.50 -32.77
N ALA A 203 -13.02 20.56 -33.44
CA ALA A 203 -13.64 19.30 -33.88
C ALA A 203 -14.25 18.55 -32.68
N MET A 204 -13.51 18.46 -31.57
CA MET A 204 -14.00 17.87 -30.32
C MET A 204 -15.15 18.68 -29.69
N ALA A 205 -15.09 20.02 -29.72
CA ALA A 205 -16.16 20.89 -29.21
C ALA A 205 -17.47 20.78 -30.02
N ARG A 206 -17.37 20.74 -31.36
CA ARG A 206 -18.48 20.50 -32.28
C ARG A 206 -19.10 19.12 -32.06
N ALA A 207 -18.29 18.06 -32.07
CA ALA A 207 -18.76 16.69 -31.92
C ALA A 207 -19.42 16.42 -30.55
N ALA A 208 -18.99 17.13 -29.49
CA ALA A 208 -19.52 16.99 -28.14
C ALA A 208 -20.66 17.98 -27.77
N ASN A 209 -21.01 18.91 -28.66
CA ASN A 209 -21.94 20.02 -28.41
C ASN A 209 -21.57 20.83 -27.13
N MET A 210 -20.34 21.36 -27.11
CA MET A 210 -19.77 22.14 -26.01
C MET A 210 -19.33 23.52 -26.51
N ALA A 211 -19.58 24.57 -25.74
CA ALA A 211 -19.23 25.96 -26.08
C ALA A 211 -17.72 26.22 -26.06
N ARG A 212 -16.97 25.37 -25.34
CA ARG A 212 -15.50 25.33 -25.27
C ARG A 212 -15.05 23.96 -24.81
N VAL A 213 -13.93 23.46 -25.34
CA VAL A 213 -13.26 22.21 -24.91
C VAL A 213 -11.78 22.45 -24.72
N VAL A 214 -11.19 21.79 -23.74
CA VAL A 214 -9.75 21.72 -23.50
C VAL A 214 -9.36 20.23 -23.53
N VAL A 215 -8.71 19.80 -24.61
CA VAL A 215 -8.04 18.50 -24.69
C VAL A 215 -7.02 18.41 -23.55
N ARG A 216 -7.15 17.40 -22.69
CA ARG A 216 -6.35 17.14 -21.48
C ARG A 216 -5.28 16.08 -21.68
N SER A 217 -5.51 15.11 -22.57
CA SER A 217 -4.50 14.12 -22.94
C SER A 217 -4.73 13.62 -24.37
N ILE A 218 -3.65 13.15 -25.00
CA ILE A 218 -3.69 12.48 -26.29
C ILE A 218 -2.92 11.16 -26.16
N ARG A 219 -3.52 10.02 -26.53
CA ARG A 219 -2.83 8.72 -26.71
C ARG A 219 -2.71 8.47 -28.20
N ILE A 220 -1.52 8.10 -28.67
CA ILE A 220 -1.22 7.85 -30.08
C ILE A 220 -0.68 6.44 -30.23
N ALA A 221 -1.18 5.70 -31.23
CA ALA A 221 -0.58 4.47 -31.75
C ALA A 221 -0.45 4.57 -33.28
N ALA A 222 0.48 3.83 -33.86
CA ALA A 222 0.74 3.81 -35.30
C ALA A 222 1.07 2.39 -35.77
N SER A 223 0.62 2.05 -36.98
CA SER A 223 0.94 0.79 -37.67
C SER A 223 1.71 1.07 -38.97
N GLU A 224 1.89 0.05 -39.81
CA GLU A 224 2.45 0.26 -41.15
C GLU A 224 1.60 1.17 -42.05
N GLN A 225 0.30 1.32 -41.77
CA GLN A 225 -0.66 1.98 -42.65
C GLN A 225 -1.45 3.11 -41.96
N GLU A 226 -1.75 2.97 -40.66
CA GLU A 226 -2.67 3.84 -39.92
C GLU A 226 -2.08 4.49 -38.67
N TRP A 227 -2.80 5.49 -38.16
CA TRP A 227 -2.62 6.18 -36.89
C TRP A 227 -3.94 6.18 -36.13
N TRP A 228 -3.86 5.96 -34.82
CA TRP A 228 -4.98 5.90 -33.89
C TRP A 228 -4.73 6.94 -32.79
N ILE A 229 -5.63 7.91 -32.63
CA ILE A 229 -5.44 9.09 -31.79
C ILE A 229 -6.65 9.29 -30.85
N GLU A 230 -6.52 8.88 -29.60
CA GLU A 230 -7.52 9.10 -28.55
C GLU A 230 -7.26 10.46 -27.87
N ARG A 231 -8.22 11.39 -27.96
CA ARG A 231 -8.19 12.69 -27.28
C ARG A 231 -9.18 12.67 -26.11
N ARG A 232 -8.70 12.87 -24.88
CA ARG A 232 -9.55 13.11 -23.69
C ARG A 232 -9.55 14.59 -23.38
N GLY A 233 -10.63 15.13 -22.83
CA GLY A 233 -10.79 16.55 -22.60
C GLY A 233 -11.82 16.89 -21.53
N VAL A 234 -11.90 18.17 -21.19
CA VAL A 234 -13.02 18.74 -20.43
C VAL A 234 -13.54 19.95 -21.17
N GLY A 235 -14.85 20.13 -21.22
CA GLY A 235 -15.48 21.28 -21.84
C GLY A 235 -16.53 21.89 -20.94
N VAL A 236 -17.18 22.92 -21.46
CA VAL A 236 -18.32 23.57 -20.80
C VAL A 236 -19.47 23.62 -21.79
N ARG A 237 -20.64 23.16 -21.36
CA ARG A 237 -21.88 23.19 -22.14
C ARG A 237 -22.86 24.10 -21.43
N THR A 238 -23.29 25.13 -22.14
CA THR A 238 -24.31 26.06 -21.68
C THR A 238 -25.68 25.36 -21.76
N VAL A 239 -26.27 25.03 -20.61
CA VAL A 239 -27.57 24.36 -20.50
C VAL A 239 -28.64 25.40 -20.23
N ALA A 240 -29.71 25.42 -21.04
CA ALA A 240 -30.84 26.33 -20.83
C ALA A 240 -31.57 26.03 -19.52
N VAL A 241 -31.86 27.07 -18.72
CA VAL A 241 -32.57 26.94 -17.45
C VAL A 241 -33.97 27.53 -17.58
N GLY A 242 -34.97 26.66 -17.68
CA GLY A 242 -36.37 27.03 -17.88
C GLY A 242 -36.78 27.12 -19.36
N ALA A 243 -38.10 27.18 -19.59
CA ALA A 243 -38.68 27.22 -20.94
C ALA A 243 -38.83 28.65 -21.51
N GLU A 244 -38.62 29.68 -20.68
CA GLU A 244 -38.86 31.09 -21.03
C GLU A 244 -37.65 31.95 -20.62
N GLY A 245 -37.03 32.64 -21.59
CA GLY A 245 -36.21 33.84 -21.31
C GLY A 245 -34.73 33.66 -20.93
N GLY A 246 -33.88 33.26 -21.89
CA GLY A 246 -32.52 33.84 -22.03
C GLY A 246 -31.40 33.44 -21.05
N GLY A 247 -31.66 32.66 -20.00
CA GLY A 247 -30.65 32.21 -19.03
C GLY A 247 -30.03 30.85 -19.34
N GLY A 248 -28.78 30.82 -19.81
CA GLY A 248 -27.99 29.59 -19.99
C GLY A 248 -26.92 29.42 -18.92
N VAL A 249 -26.85 28.26 -18.26
CA VAL A 249 -25.84 27.96 -17.23
C VAL A 249 -24.70 27.12 -17.79
N ASP A 250 -23.47 27.61 -17.64
CA ASP A 250 -22.24 26.94 -18.05
C ASP A 250 -21.89 25.76 -17.12
N VAL A 251 -22.34 24.56 -17.51
CA VAL A 251 -22.07 23.30 -16.79
C VAL A 251 -20.77 22.67 -17.31
N PRO A 252 -19.78 22.36 -16.45
CA PRO A 252 -18.56 21.69 -16.87
C PRO A 252 -18.82 20.19 -17.10
N TYR A 253 -18.24 19.65 -18.17
CA TYR A 253 -18.33 18.24 -18.54
C TYR A 253 -16.95 17.65 -18.84
N ALA A 254 -16.70 16.41 -18.42
CA ALA A 254 -15.62 15.59 -19.00
C ALA A 254 -16.05 15.05 -20.37
N VAL A 255 -15.12 14.79 -21.29
CA VAL A 255 -15.39 14.25 -22.63
C VAL A 255 -14.23 13.44 -23.22
N THR A 256 -14.51 12.37 -23.98
CA THR A 256 -13.51 11.59 -24.72
C THR A 256 -13.90 11.43 -26.19
N MET A 257 -12.91 11.52 -27.09
CA MET A 257 -13.04 11.38 -28.55
C MET A 257 -11.92 10.51 -29.12
N LEU A 258 -12.25 9.41 -29.79
CA LEU A 258 -11.31 8.63 -30.60
C LEU A 258 -11.21 9.21 -32.02
N SER A 259 -10.09 9.00 -32.71
CA SER A 259 -9.92 9.33 -34.13
C SER A 259 -8.95 8.37 -34.81
N VAL A 260 -9.18 8.07 -36.08
CA VAL A 260 -8.39 7.11 -36.87
C VAL A 260 -8.15 7.65 -38.28
N GLY A 261 -6.98 7.40 -38.86
CA GLY A 261 -6.63 7.77 -40.24
C GLY A 261 -5.29 7.24 -40.72
N GLY A 262 -4.98 7.40 -42.02
CA GLY A 262 -3.77 6.84 -42.64
C GLY A 262 -2.49 7.65 -42.40
N LYS A 263 -1.31 7.11 -42.76
CA LYS A 263 0.00 7.78 -42.62
C LYS A 263 0.13 9.18 -43.24
N ALA A 264 -0.67 9.51 -44.25
CA ALA A 264 -0.72 10.85 -44.85
C ALA A 264 -1.83 11.77 -44.28
N ALA A 265 -2.79 11.21 -43.54
CA ALA A 265 -3.95 11.90 -42.97
C ALA A 265 -4.45 11.20 -41.68
N PRO A 266 -3.80 11.43 -40.51
CA PRO A 266 -4.06 10.69 -39.26
C PRO A 266 -5.42 10.92 -38.59
N GLU A 267 -6.29 11.75 -39.14
CA GLU A 267 -7.54 12.23 -38.53
C GLU A 267 -8.74 12.11 -39.47
N ALA A 268 -8.88 10.97 -40.17
CA ALA A 268 -9.92 10.77 -41.18
C ALA A 268 -11.34 10.59 -40.59
N THR A 269 -11.45 10.18 -39.32
CA THR A 269 -12.71 9.96 -38.60
C THR A 269 -12.61 10.40 -37.15
N HIS A 270 -13.74 10.77 -36.52
CA HIS A 270 -13.82 11.16 -35.10
C HIS A 270 -15.08 10.60 -34.43
N THR A 271 -14.97 10.04 -33.21
CA THR A 271 -16.10 9.44 -32.47
C THR A 271 -16.05 9.80 -30.99
N ILE A 272 -17.13 10.38 -30.43
CA ILE A 272 -17.28 10.65 -28.99
C ILE A 272 -17.64 9.36 -28.24
N THR A 273 -16.98 9.10 -27.10
CA THR A 273 -17.16 7.86 -26.32
C THR A 273 -17.62 8.07 -24.87
N HIS A 274 -17.56 9.29 -24.31
CA HIS A 274 -18.00 9.58 -22.92
C HIS A 274 -18.32 11.07 -22.69
N VAL A 275 -19.30 11.41 -21.84
CA VAL A 275 -19.68 12.78 -21.39
C VAL A 275 -20.33 12.79 -19.98
N SER A 276 -19.96 13.67 -19.02
CA SER A 276 -20.57 13.73 -17.64
C SER A 276 -20.43 15.06 -16.80
N PRO A 277 -21.45 15.54 -16.00
CA PRO A 277 -21.54 16.84 -15.23
C PRO A 277 -21.38 16.80 -13.66
N LEU A 278 -21.54 17.92 -12.88
CA LEU A 278 -21.20 18.07 -11.40
C LEU A 278 -21.90 19.23 -10.51
N VAL A 279 -22.57 18.99 -9.32
CA VAL A 279 -23.20 19.96 -8.24
C VAL A 279 -23.67 19.22 -6.89
N THR A 280 -23.89 19.62 -5.57
CA THR A 280 -23.84 20.75 -4.50
C THR A 280 -23.87 20.14 -3.00
N HIS A 281 -24.07 20.63 -1.70
CA HIS A 281 -24.38 21.82 -0.76
C HIS A 281 -24.14 21.42 0.80
N ALA A 282 -24.15 22.11 2.01
CA ALA A 282 -24.17 23.48 2.68
C ALA A 282 -24.00 23.45 4.31
N ALA A 283 -23.77 24.58 5.08
CA ALA A 283 -22.82 24.88 6.26
C ALA A 283 -23.04 24.67 7.84
N ASP A 284 -21.96 24.79 8.72
CA ASP A 284 -21.83 25.02 10.26
C ASP A 284 -21.53 23.98 11.51
N PRO A 285 -20.51 23.03 11.74
CA PRO A 285 -20.17 22.49 13.17
C PRO A 285 -18.77 21.96 13.81
N ARG A 286 -18.68 21.18 14.96
CA ARG A 286 -17.50 20.42 15.66
C ARG A 286 -17.03 19.01 15.10
N VAL A 287 -15.90 18.43 15.59
CA VAL A 287 -15.21 17.16 15.15
C VAL A 287 -15.61 15.78 15.75
N PHE A 288 -15.12 14.69 15.12
CA PHE A 288 -15.11 13.27 15.52
C PHE A 288 -13.69 12.68 15.37
N ASP A 289 -13.18 12.00 16.40
CA ASP A 289 -11.86 11.34 16.37
C ASP A 289 -11.93 9.83 16.05
N ALA A 290 -13.08 9.19 16.26
CA ALA A 290 -13.46 7.91 15.67
C ALA A 290 -14.84 8.04 14.99
N ASP A 291 -15.25 7.07 14.18
CA ASP A 291 -16.61 7.11 13.61
C ASP A 291 -17.68 6.90 14.71
N PRO A 292 -18.89 7.48 14.58
CA PRO A 292 -19.93 7.39 15.63
C PRO A 292 -20.41 5.98 15.96
N SER A 293 -20.23 4.99 15.09
CA SER A 293 -20.54 3.59 15.38
C SER A 293 -19.46 2.97 16.29
N SER A 294 -18.20 3.39 16.12
CA SER A 294 -17.04 2.93 16.91
C SER A 294 -16.96 3.50 18.33
N HIS A 295 -17.69 4.57 18.69
CA HIS A 295 -17.52 5.22 20.01
C HIS A 295 -18.13 4.45 21.22
N GLY A 296 -19.16 3.63 21.01
CA GLY A 296 -19.80 2.75 22.01
C GLY A 296 -20.41 3.44 23.26
N GLY A 297 -21.74 3.59 23.31
CA GLY A 297 -22.40 4.37 24.37
C GLY A 297 -23.83 4.00 24.80
N ARG A 298 -24.48 2.97 24.26
CA ARG A 298 -25.79 2.47 24.75
C ARG A 298 -25.86 0.93 24.65
N PRO A 299 -26.53 0.23 25.59
CA PRO A 299 -26.74 -1.21 25.50
C PRO A 299 -27.73 -1.53 24.37
N VAL A 300 -27.19 -1.86 23.20
CA VAL A 300 -27.96 -2.40 22.08
C VAL A 300 -28.52 -3.76 22.51
N ARG A 301 -29.86 -3.92 22.50
CA ARG A 301 -30.46 -5.23 22.78
C ARG A 301 -30.05 -6.19 21.64
N PRO A 302 -29.69 -7.46 21.92
CA PRO A 302 -28.83 -8.24 21.00
C PRO A 302 -29.41 -8.61 19.63
N THR A 303 -30.68 -8.32 19.36
CA THR A 303 -31.52 -9.07 18.43
C THR A 303 -31.82 -8.41 17.08
N ARG A 304 -31.29 -7.21 16.77
CA ARG A 304 -31.39 -6.59 15.43
C ARG A 304 -30.19 -5.72 15.07
N ASP A 305 -29.55 -6.01 13.93
CA ASP A 305 -28.42 -5.24 13.39
C ASP A 305 -28.76 -3.78 13.08
N GLU A 306 -30.03 -3.48 12.84
CA GLU A 306 -30.53 -2.11 12.67
C GLU A 306 -30.27 -1.19 13.87
N GLN A 307 -30.02 -1.76 15.06
CA GLN A 307 -29.79 -1.01 16.31
C GLN A 307 -28.31 -0.67 16.56
N ALA A 308 -27.37 -1.22 15.78
CA ALA A 308 -25.98 -0.78 15.79
C ALA A 308 -25.75 0.53 15.00
N ARG A 309 -26.79 1.07 14.35
CA ARG A 309 -26.74 2.35 13.64
C ARG A 309 -26.67 3.50 14.65
N PRO A 310 -25.71 4.44 14.52
CA PRO A 310 -25.58 5.56 15.45
C PRO A 310 -26.84 6.45 15.43
N PRO A 311 -27.23 7.02 16.59
CA PRO A 311 -28.54 7.64 16.78
C PRO A 311 -28.64 8.93 15.97
N ARG A 312 -29.29 8.90 14.80
CA ARG A 312 -29.29 10.00 13.82
C ARG A 312 -29.68 11.40 14.35
N ARG A 313 -30.39 11.50 15.50
CA ARG A 313 -30.78 12.77 16.12
C ARG A 313 -29.53 13.60 16.50
N PRO A 314 -29.49 14.92 16.21
CA PRO A 314 -28.30 15.74 16.45
C PRO A 314 -27.66 15.59 17.83
N VAL A 315 -28.47 15.62 18.90
CA VAL A 315 -28.00 15.47 20.30
C VAL A 315 -27.25 14.14 20.51
N GLY A 316 -27.80 13.02 20.04
CA GLY A 316 -27.20 11.69 20.23
C GLY A 316 -25.94 11.44 19.40
N LEU A 317 -25.70 12.23 18.34
CA LEU A 317 -24.42 12.22 17.63
C LEU A 317 -23.42 13.20 18.27
N ASP A 318 -23.89 14.30 18.86
CA ASP A 318 -23.06 15.28 19.57
C ASP A 318 -22.50 14.72 20.90
N GLU A 319 -23.22 13.78 21.53
CA GLU A 319 -22.74 12.88 22.60
C GLU A 319 -21.42 12.17 22.24
N SER A 320 -21.16 11.91 20.95
CA SER A 320 -19.96 11.22 20.45
C SER A 320 -18.84 12.17 19.96
N ARG A 321 -18.97 13.50 20.13
CA ARG A 321 -17.97 14.48 19.65
C ARG A 321 -17.04 14.96 20.76
N ARG A 322 -15.73 14.81 20.55
CA ARG A 322 -14.69 15.25 21.51
C ARG A 322 -14.18 16.67 21.22
N PRO A 323 -13.79 17.45 22.25
CA PRO A 323 -12.98 18.66 22.05
C PRO A 323 -11.61 18.29 21.47
N ALA A 324 -11.13 19.07 20.50
CA ALA A 324 -9.80 18.94 19.94
C ALA A 324 -9.21 20.33 19.65
N SER A 325 -7.90 20.51 19.87
CA SER A 325 -7.22 21.71 19.39
C SER A 325 -7.09 21.67 17.88
N ILE A 326 -7.59 22.72 17.21
CA ILE A 326 -7.66 22.84 15.75
C ILE A 326 -6.60 23.83 15.23
N PHE A 327 -6.19 24.81 16.05
CA PHE A 327 -5.24 25.84 15.63
C PHE A 327 -3.77 25.42 15.75
N ALA A 328 -3.00 25.71 14.71
CA ALA A 328 -1.57 25.91 14.83
C ALA A 328 -1.30 27.35 15.32
N VAL A 329 -0.84 27.48 16.56
CA VAL A 329 -0.31 28.70 17.19
C VAL A 329 -1.28 29.91 17.29
N GLY A 330 -2.04 29.95 18.40
CA GLY A 330 -2.25 31.21 19.14
C GLY A 330 -3.26 32.24 18.61
N LYS A 331 -4.22 31.88 17.76
CA LYS A 331 -5.35 32.75 17.38
C LYS A 331 -6.67 31.97 17.36
N GLU A 332 -7.74 32.58 17.90
CA GLU A 332 -9.09 31.99 17.97
C GLU A 332 -9.88 32.07 16.65
N GLN A 333 -9.33 32.77 15.67
CA GLN A 333 -9.85 32.90 14.30
C GLN A 333 -8.69 32.73 13.30
N GLY A 334 -8.88 31.92 12.26
CA GLY A 334 -7.84 31.67 11.26
C GLY A 334 -8.27 30.80 10.07
N PRO A 335 -7.45 30.72 9.02
CA PRO A 335 -7.68 29.83 7.87
C PRO A 335 -7.41 28.36 8.23
N LEU A 336 -8.26 27.46 7.75
CA LEU A 336 -8.07 26.01 7.89
C LEU A 336 -6.96 25.50 6.94
N GLN A 337 -5.71 25.68 7.37
CA GLN A 337 -4.50 25.28 6.63
C GLN A 337 -3.43 24.67 7.56
N TYR A 338 -2.74 23.61 7.13
CA TYR A 338 -1.75 22.90 7.94
C TYR A 338 -0.52 22.46 7.13
N PRO A 339 0.73 22.74 7.60
CA PRO A 339 1.08 23.65 8.70
C PRO A 339 0.68 25.11 8.40
N ALA A 340 0.83 26.01 9.36
CA ALA A 340 0.31 27.38 9.27
C ALA A 340 1.07 28.27 8.26
N ASP A 341 2.34 27.97 8.03
CA ASP A 341 3.34 28.75 7.28
C ASP A 341 3.62 28.16 5.89
N ALA A 342 3.78 26.84 5.80
CA ALA A 342 3.95 26.09 4.55
C ALA A 342 2.80 25.08 4.30
N PRO A 343 1.53 25.53 4.21
CA PRO A 343 0.36 24.65 4.22
C PRO A 343 0.33 23.61 3.10
N ILE A 344 0.48 22.35 3.51
CA ILE A 344 0.32 21.11 2.75
C ILE A 344 -1.18 20.87 2.55
N VAL A 345 -1.94 20.79 3.66
CA VAL A 345 -3.41 20.66 3.62
C VAL A 345 -4.06 22.03 3.68
N LYS A 346 -5.02 22.26 2.78
CA LYS A 346 -5.83 23.47 2.69
C LYS A 346 -7.29 23.09 2.52
N VAL A 347 -8.15 23.52 3.44
CA VAL A 347 -9.60 23.33 3.27
C VAL A 347 -10.15 24.53 2.52
N MET A 348 -10.70 24.30 1.32
CA MET A 348 -11.02 25.37 0.37
C MET A 348 -12.49 25.80 0.50
N PRO A 349 -12.79 27.11 0.42
CA PRO A 349 -14.16 27.61 0.46
C PRO A 349 -14.93 27.19 -0.79
N CYS A 350 -16.22 26.97 -0.61
CA CYS A 350 -17.08 26.30 -1.58
C CYS A 350 -18.31 27.14 -1.97
N PRO A 351 -18.19 28.42 -2.38
CA PRO A 351 -19.30 29.39 -2.52
C PRO A 351 -20.51 28.85 -3.31
N ARG A 352 -20.26 28.26 -4.49
CA ARG A 352 -21.31 27.62 -5.33
C ARG A 352 -22.18 26.57 -4.60
N PHE A 353 -21.67 26.05 -3.48
CA PHE A 353 -22.28 25.00 -2.68
C PHE A 353 -22.59 25.49 -1.25
N VAL A 354 -22.06 26.64 -0.81
CA VAL A 354 -22.04 27.05 0.60
C VAL A 354 -22.28 28.55 0.69
N GLN A 355 -23.49 28.96 1.11
CA GLN A 355 -23.91 30.36 1.10
C GLN A 355 -23.09 31.26 2.05
N SER A 356 -22.54 30.72 3.15
CA SER A 356 -21.62 31.44 4.04
C SER A 356 -20.23 31.65 3.44
N ASP A 357 -19.94 31.05 2.30
CA ASP A 357 -18.68 31.21 1.56
C ASP A 357 -18.82 32.18 0.36
N ASP A 358 -20.02 32.67 0.06
CA ASP A 358 -20.25 33.63 -1.03
C ASP A 358 -19.48 34.93 -0.77
N GLY A 359 -18.62 35.31 -1.72
CA GLY A 359 -17.70 36.44 -1.59
C GLY A 359 -16.31 36.10 -1.03
N LEU A 360 -16.06 34.87 -0.56
CA LEU A 360 -14.71 34.43 -0.20
C LEU A 360 -13.84 34.21 -1.45
N ASP A 361 -12.54 34.49 -1.32
CA ASP A 361 -11.54 34.20 -2.36
C ASP A 361 -11.35 32.67 -2.48
N ALA A 362 -11.87 32.09 -3.55
CA ALA A 362 -11.78 30.66 -3.85
C ALA A 362 -10.35 30.10 -3.98
N LYS A 363 -9.31 30.96 -3.96
CA LYS A 363 -7.89 30.57 -3.95
C LYS A 363 -7.27 30.53 -2.55
N ARG A 364 -7.97 31.03 -1.52
CA ARG A 364 -7.49 31.04 -0.12
C ARG A 364 -8.18 29.94 0.68
N PRO A 365 -7.53 29.33 1.69
CA PRO A 365 -8.21 28.39 2.57
C PRO A 365 -9.29 29.10 3.39
N ARG A 366 -10.34 28.35 3.72
CA ARG A 366 -11.54 28.85 4.37
C ARG A 366 -11.24 29.32 5.79
N PRO A 367 -11.55 30.58 6.16
CA PRO A 367 -11.49 31.02 7.55
C PRO A 367 -12.65 30.40 8.32
N VAL A 368 -12.42 30.07 9.59
CA VAL A 368 -13.47 29.63 10.52
C VAL A 368 -13.28 30.32 11.86
N ASP A 369 -14.39 30.75 12.46
CA ASP A 369 -14.44 31.28 13.82
C ASP A 369 -14.77 30.15 14.81
N LEU A 370 -13.91 29.96 15.82
CA LEU A 370 -14.10 28.97 16.88
C LEU A 370 -14.45 29.60 18.23
N ALA A 371 -14.88 30.87 18.27
CA ALA A 371 -15.30 31.57 19.47
C ALA A 371 -16.47 30.86 20.21
N GLY A 372 -16.14 30.07 21.24
CA GLY A 372 -17.10 29.49 22.17
C GLY A 372 -16.77 28.06 22.59
N LEU A 373 -16.92 27.76 23.90
CA LEU A 373 -16.50 26.51 24.56
C LEU A 373 -17.03 25.21 23.94
N ASN A 374 -18.12 25.27 23.17
CA ASN A 374 -18.77 24.09 22.60
C ASN A 374 -18.46 23.84 21.11
N GLY A 375 -17.96 24.83 20.36
CA GLY A 375 -17.97 24.78 18.90
C GLY A 375 -19.38 24.62 18.28
N PRO A 376 -19.53 24.48 16.94
CA PRO A 376 -20.85 24.59 16.31
C PRO A 376 -21.65 23.25 16.11
N PRO A 377 -22.96 23.29 15.75
CA PRO A 377 -23.92 22.17 15.96
C PRO A 377 -24.04 21.12 14.82
N ILE A 378 -23.74 19.84 15.10
CA ILE A 378 -23.31 18.76 14.17
C ILE A 378 -23.79 18.67 12.70
N ARG A 379 -24.99 19.11 12.29
CA ARG A 379 -25.62 18.65 11.03
C ARG A 379 -25.37 19.52 9.79
N ASN A 380 -24.12 19.90 9.60
CA ASN A 380 -23.77 21.14 8.93
C ASN A 380 -22.33 21.03 8.30
N ASP A 381 -21.84 21.99 7.48
CA ASP A 381 -20.46 21.95 6.90
C ASP A 381 -19.26 22.44 7.73
N ASP A 382 -19.33 23.29 8.74
CA ASP A 382 -18.06 23.85 9.26
C ASP A 382 -17.20 22.81 9.96
N ALA A 383 -17.80 21.79 10.58
CA ALA A 383 -17.22 20.49 10.86
C ALA A 383 -16.83 19.78 9.59
N SER A 384 -17.63 19.73 8.54
CA SER A 384 -17.13 19.11 7.30
C SER A 384 -15.80 19.74 6.85
N ALA A 385 -15.60 21.05 7.07
CA ALA A 385 -14.34 21.75 6.89
C ALA A 385 -13.30 21.44 7.99
N ILE A 386 -13.63 21.56 9.28
CA ILE A 386 -12.74 21.30 10.43
C ILE A 386 -12.37 19.81 10.54
N GLN A 387 -13.24 18.88 10.15
CA GLN A 387 -13.04 17.43 10.05
C GLN A 387 -12.17 17.10 8.85
N ALA A 388 -12.44 17.69 7.68
CA ALA A 388 -11.55 17.61 6.53
C ALA A 388 -10.13 18.08 6.90
N PHE A 389 -10.04 19.19 7.64
CA PHE A 389 -8.80 19.72 8.19
C PHE A 389 -8.18 18.75 9.22
N PHE A 390 -8.96 18.25 10.18
CA PHE A 390 -8.49 17.41 11.29
C PHE A 390 -8.01 16.04 10.80
N HIS A 391 -8.73 15.41 9.87
CA HIS A 391 -8.29 14.17 9.23
C HIS A 391 -7.16 14.42 8.23
N GLY A 392 -7.16 15.54 7.50
CA GLY A 392 -6.02 15.96 6.69
C GLY A 392 -4.76 16.19 7.53
N ARG A 393 -4.92 16.66 8.77
CA ARG A 393 -3.85 16.77 9.76
C ARG A 393 -3.39 15.40 10.27
N ASP A 394 -4.31 14.47 10.59
CA ASP A 394 -4.01 13.07 10.93
C ASP A 394 -3.18 12.39 9.82
N LEU A 395 -3.43 12.70 8.55
CA LEU A 395 -2.61 12.27 7.41
C LEU A 395 -1.20 12.88 7.46
N VAL A 396 -1.07 14.21 7.51
CA VAL A 396 0.26 14.89 7.48
C VAL A 396 1.10 14.51 8.69
N GLN A 397 0.51 14.48 9.89
CA GLN A 397 1.19 14.08 11.13
C GLN A 397 1.67 12.62 11.09
N ARG A 398 1.03 11.73 10.30
CA ARG A 398 1.52 10.37 10.06
C ARG A 398 2.65 10.31 9.03
N ILE A 399 2.58 11.11 7.97
CA ILE A 399 3.70 11.28 7.02
C ILE A 399 4.96 11.75 7.78
N GLU A 400 4.82 12.78 8.62
CA GLU A 400 5.90 13.27 9.49
C GLU A 400 6.39 12.20 10.48
N ALA A 401 5.47 11.55 11.21
CA ALA A 401 5.81 10.53 12.20
C ALA A 401 6.48 9.28 11.61
N TYR A 402 6.19 8.92 10.36
CA TYR A 402 6.78 7.76 9.67
C TYR A 402 8.15 8.04 9.02
N GLY A 403 8.73 9.23 9.25
CA GLY A 403 10.10 9.57 8.84
C GLY A 403 10.20 10.60 7.71
N TRP A 404 9.10 10.92 7.02
CA TRP A 404 9.07 11.99 6.02
C TRP A 404 8.93 13.37 6.70
N THR A 405 9.96 13.74 7.46
CA THR A 405 10.04 14.99 8.26
C THR A 405 9.85 16.27 7.45
N ASN A 406 10.11 16.21 6.15
CA ASN A 406 9.52 17.11 5.16
C ASN A 406 8.47 16.32 4.35
N PRO A 407 7.17 16.49 4.60
CA PRO A 407 6.13 15.74 3.88
C PRO A 407 6.17 15.90 2.36
N ALA A 408 6.73 17.01 1.84
CA ALA A 408 6.91 17.21 0.40
C ALA A 408 7.88 16.21 -0.25
N ALA A 409 8.69 15.48 0.54
CA ALA A 409 9.47 14.34 0.05
C ALA A 409 8.57 13.17 -0.40
N TYR A 410 7.41 12.97 0.26
CA TYR A 410 6.44 11.94 -0.14
C TYR A 410 5.73 12.30 -1.46
N PHE A 411 5.43 13.59 -1.68
CA PHE A 411 4.75 14.07 -2.89
C PHE A 411 5.70 14.16 -4.08
N ARG A 412 6.17 13.00 -4.56
CA ARG A 412 7.15 12.86 -5.64
C ARG A 412 6.58 13.32 -6.98
N LEU A 413 5.39 12.88 -7.37
CA LEU A 413 4.80 13.17 -8.70
C LEU A 413 3.81 14.35 -8.70
N THR A 414 3.51 14.90 -7.53
CA THR A 414 2.57 16.01 -7.34
C THR A 414 3.24 17.16 -6.57
N ALA A 415 2.54 18.29 -6.44
CA ALA A 415 2.86 19.24 -5.39
C ALA A 415 2.34 18.67 -4.05
N PRO A 416 2.94 19.05 -2.90
CA PRO A 416 2.42 18.67 -1.58
C PRO A 416 1.05 19.30 -1.26
N GLU A 417 0.56 20.23 -2.07
CA GLU A 417 -0.70 20.92 -1.82
C GLU A 417 -1.92 20.01 -2.03
N ILE A 418 -2.59 19.65 -0.93
CA ILE A 418 -3.89 18.97 -0.88
C ILE A 418 -4.99 20.00 -0.57
N LYS A 419 -5.89 20.21 -1.53
CA LYS A 419 -7.08 21.07 -1.41
C LYS A 419 -8.31 20.24 -1.10
N ILE A 420 -8.89 20.39 0.08
CA ILE A 420 -10.11 19.65 0.45
C ILE A 420 -11.33 20.55 0.30
N PHE A 421 -12.12 20.29 -0.74
CA PHE A 421 -13.45 20.84 -0.96
C PHE A 421 -14.45 20.00 -0.18
N TYR A 422 -14.57 20.32 1.11
CA TYR A 422 -15.43 19.63 2.09
C TYR A 422 -16.93 19.60 1.72
N ARG A 423 -17.34 20.48 0.80
CA ARG A 423 -18.52 20.31 -0.02
C ARG A 423 -18.18 20.40 -1.49
N SER A 424 -18.61 19.40 -2.24
CA SER A 424 -18.49 19.39 -3.68
C SER A 424 -19.64 18.67 -4.34
N GLY A 425 -19.94 19.13 -5.55
CA GLY A 425 -20.79 18.40 -6.46
C GLY A 425 -20.10 17.19 -7.06
N VAL A 426 -20.70 16.02 -6.85
CA VAL A 426 -20.28 14.75 -7.44
C VAL A 426 -21.53 14.09 -8.01
N SER A 427 -21.62 14.01 -9.34
CA SER A 427 -22.73 13.30 -9.99
C SER A 427 -22.52 11.79 -9.92
N PRO A 428 -23.58 10.97 -9.85
CA PRO A 428 -23.45 9.51 -9.84
C PRO A 428 -22.73 9.00 -11.09
N GLY A 429 -21.65 8.26 -10.89
CA GLY A 429 -21.07 7.42 -11.93
C GLY A 429 -21.98 6.22 -12.25
N PRO A 430 -21.75 5.50 -13.36
CA PRO A 430 -22.56 4.36 -13.78
C PRO A 430 -22.28 3.05 -12.99
N GLY A 431 -21.87 3.17 -11.72
CA GLY A 431 -21.64 2.02 -10.82
C GLY A 431 -22.94 1.54 -10.18
N GLY A 432 -23.15 0.22 -10.09
CA GLY A 432 -24.42 -0.38 -9.68
C GLY A 432 -24.60 -0.61 -8.18
N ASP A 433 -23.55 -0.49 -7.38
CA ASP A 433 -23.46 -0.87 -5.97
C ASP A 433 -23.70 0.29 -4.97
N GLY A 434 -23.49 1.53 -5.41
CA GLY A 434 -23.85 2.74 -4.66
C GLY A 434 -24.54 3.76 -5.55
N ARG A 435 -25.78 4.18 -5.20
CA ARG A 435 -26.60 5.09 -6.04
C ARG A 435 -26.08 6.54 -6.13
N THR A 436 -24.95 6.85 -5.50
CA THR A 436 -24.21 8.12 -5.59
C THR A 436 -22.72 7.85 -5.39
N VAL A 437 -21.88 8.55 -6.15
CA VAL A 437 -20.45 8.66 -5.84
C VAL A 437 -20.32 9.80 -4.83
N ASN A 438 -19.83 9.50 -3.63
CA ASN A 438 -19.92 10.43 -2.50
C ASN A 438 -18.66 11.30 -2.32
N ALA A 439 -17.53 10.90 -2.89
CA ALA A 439 -16.31 11.71 -2.97
C ALA A 439 -15.43 11.29 -4.16
N ARG A 440 -14.31 12.00 -4.35
CA ARG A 440 -13.31 11.76 -5.40
C ARG A 440 -12.04 12.58 -5.16
N VAL A 441 -10.92 12.10 -5.69
CA VAL A 441 -9.65 12.84 -5.81
C VAL A 441 -9.39 13.26 -7.27
N ILE A 442 -8.84 14.45 -7.49
CA ILE A 442 -8.55 15.03 -8.82
C ILE A 442 -7.21 15.78 -8.80
N PRO A 443 -6.27 15.54 -9.74
CA PRO A 443 -5.11 16.40 -9.93
C PRO A 443 -5.48 17.73 -10.62
N GLU A 444 -5.22 18.85 -9.96
CA GLU A 444 -5.35 20.21 -10.51
C GLU A 444 -4.01 20.67 -11.09
N GLY A 445 -4.02 21.18 -12.33
CA GLY A 445 -2.85 21.85 -12.92
C GLY A 445 -1.93 20.97 -13.77
N TRP A 446 -2.27 19.70 -14.02
CA TRP A 446 -1.59 18.89 -15.03
C TRP A 446 -1.53 19.62 -16.37
N ARG A 447 -0.30 19.76 -16.88
CA ARG A 447 0.02 20.49 -18.11
C ARG A 447 -0.17 19.62 -19.35
N ARG A 448 -0.35 20.29 -20.49
CA ARG A 448 -0.94 19.72 -21.71
C ARG A 448 0.08 19.03 -22.64
N GLU A 449 1.36 19.39 -22.51
CA GLU A 449 2.37 19.26 -23.58
C GLU A 449 3.78 18.84 -23.09
N GLU A 450 4.00 18.62 -21.79
CA GLU A 450 5.35 18.36 -21.25
C GLU A 450 5.77 16.88 -21.34
N MET A 451 6.62 16.56 -22.32
CA MET A 451 7.42 15.32 -22.41
C MET A 451 8.51 15.27 -21.33
N GLY A 452 8.08 15.19 -20.07
CA GLY A 452 8.95 15.26 -18.90
C GLY A 452 8.13 15.34 -17.61
N MET A 453 8.71 15.93 -16.57
CA MET A 453 7.99 16.37 -15.37
C MET A 453 8.10 17.89 -15.26
N PRO A 454 7.00 18.60 -14.90
CA PRO A 454 7.08 20.00 -14.54
C PRO A 454 8.05 20.22 -13.36
N PRO A 455 8.78 21.35 -13.30
CA PRO A 455 9.48 21.80 -12.09
C PRO A 455 8.56 21.78 -10.86
N ASN A 456 9.09 21.64 -9.64
CA ASN A 456 8.27 21.46 -8.43
C ASN A 456 7.13 22.49 -8.27
N ALA A 457 7.36 23.76 -8.60
CA ALA A 457 6.37 24.84 -8.57
C ALA A 457 5.26 24.76 -9.66
N GLN A 458 5.28 23.72 -10.50
CA GLN A 458 4.41 23.50 -11.65
C GLN A 458 3.81 22.07 -11.65
N ARG A 459 4.16 21.23 -10.66
CA ARG A 459 3.50 19.94 -10.38
C ARG A 459 2.04 20.17 -9.97
N PRO A 460 1.13 19.20 -10.18
CA PRO A 460 -0.29 19.38 -9.86
C PRO A 460 -0.53 19.47 -8.35
N ALA A 461 -1.48 20.30 -7.92
CA ALA A 461 -2.08 20.15 -6.60
C ALA A 461 -3.08 18.97 -6.62
N LEU A 462 -3.34 18.34 -5.49
CA LEU A 462 -4.37 17.30 -5.36
C LEU A 462 -5.64 17.91 -4.76
N GLN A 463 -6.80 17.67 -5.37
CA GLN A 463 -8.09 18.12 -4.87
C GLN A 463 -8.92 16.93 -4.38
N ILE A 464 -9.33 16.95 -3.11
CA ILE A 464 -10.34 16.03 -2.57
C ILE A 464 -11.70 16.73 -2.59
N HIS A 465 -12.73 16.09 -3.13
CA HIS A 465 -14.07 16.64 -3.28
C HIS A 465 -15.09 15.78 -2.53
N LEU A 466 -15.72 16.30 -1.49
CA LEU A 466 -16.57 15.54 -0.56
C LEU A 466 -18.04 15.95 -0.65
N ALA A 467 -18.97 14.99 -0.73
CA ALA A 467 -20.41 15.24 -0.73
C ALA A 467 -21.04 15.09 0.66
N ALA A 468 -22.35 14.80 0.71
CA ALA A 468 -23.12 14.55 1.92
C ALA A 468 -23.20 13.05 2.27
N ALA A 469 -23.11 12.73 3.56
CA ALA A 469 -23.24 11.38 4.10
C ALA A 469 -24.70 10.95 4.39
N ASP A 470 -25.66 11.89 4.41
CA ASP A 470 -27.09 11.60 4.60
C ASP A 470 -27.95 12.34 3.57
N LEU A 471 -28.20 11.68 2.43
CA LEU A 471 -29.06 12.17 1.35
C LEU A 471 -30.56 12.00 1.63
N ARG A 472 -30.96 11.34 2.72
CA ARG A 472 -32.37 10.93 2.94
C ARG A 472 -33.12 11.82 3.94
N ARG A 473 -32.44 12.64 4.74
CA ARG A 473 -33.06 13.41 5.83
C ARG A 473 -33.02 14.91 5.59
N ARG A 474 -34.18 15.49 5.26
CA ARG A 474 -34.38 16.92 4.94
C ARG A 474 -34.89 17.75 6.13
N GLU A 475 -34.32 17.54 7.33
CA GLU A 475 -34.71 18.34 8.50
C GLU A 475 -34.25 19.79 8.33
N ARG A 476 -35.17 20.73 8.57
CA ARG A 476 -34.95 22.19 8.57
C ARG A 476 -34.91 22.68 10.00
N LYS A 477 -34.32 23.87 10.25
CA LYS A 477 -34.53 24.59 11.52
C LYS A 477 -36.04 24.86 11.70
N VAL A 478 -36.49 24.98 12.96
CA VAL A 478 -37.89 25.31 13.27
C VAL A 478 -38.28 26.59 12.53
N TRP A 479 -39.44 26.57 11.86
CA TRP A 479 -39.90 27.71 11.08
C TRP A 479 -40.28 28.87 12.01
N THR A 480 -39.54 29.98 11.91
CA THR A 480 -39.92 31.25 12.50
C THR A 480 -41.07 31.85 11.69
N HIS A 481 -42.19 32.14 12.36
CA HIS A 481 -43.38 32.68 11.72
C HIS A 481 -43.05 34.01 11.02
N GLY A 482 -43.36 34.11 9.73
CA GLY A 482 -43.01 35.28 8.88
C GLY A 482 -41.57 35.28 8.34
N GLY A 483 -40.70 34.36 8.74
CA GLY A 483 -39.34 34.22 8.22
C GLY A 483 -39.25 33.35 6.95
N PRO A 484 -38.24 33.55 6.09
CA PRO A 484 -37.94 32.64 5.00
C PRO A 484 -37.58 31.23 5.55
N PRO A 485 -37.98 30.14 4.88
CA PRO A 485 -37.72 28.79 5.37
C PRO A 485 -36.22 28.49 5.37
N ALA A 486 -35.66 28.21 6.55
CA ALA A 486 -34.26 27.83 6.69
C ALA A 486 -33.91 26.61 5.80
N PRO A 487 -32.74 26.60 5.14
CA PRO A 487 -32.30 25.48 4.33
C PRO A 487 -32.20 24.20 5.18
N ALA A 488 -32.47 23.06 4.55
CA ALA A 488 -32.18 21.77 5.17
C ALA A 488 -30.69 21.48 5.01
N ILE A 489 -29.99 21.26 6.12
CA ILE A 489 -28.53 21.14 6.13
C ILE A 489 -28.16 19.67 6.33
N PRO A 490 -27.41 19.06 5.39
CA PRO A 490 -27.09 17.63 5.43
C PRO A 490 -25.91 17.35 6.37
N PHE A 491 -25.84 16.11 6.83
CA PHE A 491 -24.64 15.63 7.52
C PHE A 491 -23.52 15.35 6.50
N GLY A 492 -22.30 15.80 6.79
CA GLY A 492 -21.19 15.79 5.83
C GLY A 492 -20.32 14.53 5.83
N LEU A 493 -19.80 14.17 4.67
CA LEU A 493 -19.00 12.96 4.51
C LEU A 493 -17.62 13.04 5.18
N ALA A 494 -17.02 14.24 5.25
CA ALA A 494 -15.75 14.45 5.94
C ALA A 494 -15.77 14.07 7.42
N ALA A 495 -16.96 13.92 8.02
CA ALA A 495 -17.14 13.51 9.40
C ALA A 495 -17.18 11.97 9.59
N ASP A 496 -16.93 11.20 8.53
CA ASP A 496 -16.56 9.78 8.59
C ASP A 496 -15.04 9.65 8.40
N ARG A 497 -14.31 9.38 9.49
CA ARG A 497 -12.84 9.21 9.47
C ARG A 497 -12.40 8.10 8.52
N ARG A 498 -13.19 7.03 8.42
CA ARG A 498 -12.90 5.90 7.52
C ARG A 498 -13.02 6.34 6.06
N TRP A 499 -14.03 7.15 5.73
CA TRP A 499 -14.12 7.73 4.38
C TRP A 499 -12.95 8.67 4.05
N MET A 500 -12.55 9.55 4.96
CA MET A 500 -11.39 10.42 4.72
C MET A 500 -10.12 9.61 4.41
N TRP A 501 -9.88 8.52 5.16
CA TRP A 501 -8.73 7.64 4.91
C TRP A 501 -8.83 6.79 3.63
N HIS A 502 -10.04 6.52 3.14
CA HIS A 502 -10.24 5.97 1.79
C HIS A 502 -9.77 6.95 0.70
N GLU A 503 -10.22 8.21 0.75
CA GLU A 503 -9.75 9.25 -0.19
C GLU A 503 -8.24 9.53 -0.07
N PHE A 504 -7.67 9.43 1.14
CA PHE A 504 -6.23 9.56 1.34
C PHE A 504 -5.44 8.42 0.69
N GLY A 505 -5.99 7.22 0.55
CA GLY A 505 -5.41 6.14 -0.24
C GLY A 505 -5.16 6.57 -1.70
N HIS A 506 -6.15 7.20 -2.34
CA HIS A 506 -5.98 7.78 -3.68
C HIS A 506 -4.97 8.94 -3.72
N VAL A 507 -4.99 9.84 -2.74
CA VAL A 507 -4.02 10.96 -2.65
C VAL A 507 -2.59 10.45 -2.58
N LEU A 508 -2.32 9.50 -1.67
CA LEU A 508 -1.01 8.90 -1.46
C LEU A 508 -0.56 8.10 -2.67
N LEU A 509 -1.47 7.43 -3.37
CA LEU A 509 -1.15 6.68 -4.59
C LEU A 509 -0.76 7.62 -5.74
N VAL A 510 -1.56 8.65 -6.06
CA VAL A 510 -1.19 9.63 -7.12
C VAL A 510 0.10 10.36 -6.78
N ALA A 511 0.33 10.68 -5.50
CA ALA A 511 1.56 11.32 -5.03
C ALA A 511 2.82 10.48 -5.31
N SER A 512 2.69 9.14 -5.25
CA SER A 512 3.81 8.19 -5.37
C SER A 512 3.98 7.62 -6.78
N THR A 513 2.88 7.27 -7.46
CA THR A 513 2.90 6.54 -8.75
C THR A 513 2.24 7.28 -9.92
N GLY A 514 1.44 8.31 -9.66
CA GLY A 514 0.77 9.12 -10.69
C GLY A 514 -0.52 8.51 -11.27
N GLU A 515 -0.86 7.26 -10.96
CA GLU A 515 -2.20 6.69 -11.20
C GLU A 515 -3.10 6.93 -9.98
N LEU A 516 -4.41 7.11 -10.21
CA LEU A 516 -5.42 7.24 -9.13
C LEU A 516 -5.77 5.91 -8.45
N GLU A 517 -5.37 4.80 -9.05
CA GLU A 517 -5.80 3.45 -8.71
C GLU A 517 -4.69 2.44 -9.04
N PHE A 518 -4.53 1.37 -8.26
CA PHE A 518 -3.66 0.25 -8.66
C PHE A 518 -4.18 -0.41 -9.94
N ARG A 519 -3.40 -1.22 -10.67
CA ARG A 519 -3.93 -1.88 -11.88
C ARG A 519 -4.79 -3.12 -11.59
N PHE A 520 -4.59 -3.73 -10.42
CA PHE A 520 -5.29 -4.93 -9.92
C PHE A 520 -6.43 -4.64 -8.92
N ALA A 521 -6.52 -3.43 -8.35
CA ALA A 521 -7.52 -3.04 -7.35
C ALA A 521 -7.85 -1.54 -7.46
N HIS A 522 -8.97 -1.08 -6.87
CA HIS A 522 -9.34 0.33 -6.91
C HIS A 522 -8.33 1.20 -6.14
N SER A 523 -8.09 0.94 -4.85
CA SER A 523 -7.08 1.65 -4.06
C SER A 523 -6.69 0.82 -2.81
N PRO A 524 -5.71 1.26 -1.98
CA PRO A 524 -5.52 0.72 -0.64
C PRO A 524 -6.47 1.35 0.39
N GLY A 525 -7.33 2.29 -0.03
CA GLY A 525 -8.12 3.16 0.82
C GLY A 525 -9.04 2.42 1.78
N ASP A 526 -9.73 1.36 1.35
CA ASP A 526 -10.56 0.54 2.26
C ASP A 526 -9.74 -0.19 3.34
N ALA A 527 -8.46 -0.51 3.07
CA ALA A 527 -7.57 -1.11 4.05
C ALA A 527 -7.13 -0.06 5.06
N MET A 528 -6.65 1.09 4.58
CA MET A 528 -6.19 2.19 5.42
C MET A 528 -7.33 2.72 6.31
N ALA A 529 -8.54 2.84 5.76
CA ALA A 529 -9.78 3.20 6.45
C ALA A 529 -10.16 2.24 7.59
N ALA A 530 -9.89 0.94 7.44
CA ALA A 530 -10.10 -0.06 8.49
C ALA A 530 -9.01 -0.01 9.55
N ILE A 531 -7.74 -0.13 9.12
CA ILE A 531 -6.55 -0.27 9.98
C ILE A 531 -6.37 0.95 10.88
N VAL A 532 -6.62 2.17 10.40
CA VAL A 532 -6.46 3.41 11.18
C VAL A 532 -7.55 3.62 12.24
N ALA A 533 -8.68 2.90 12.13
CA ALA A 533 -9.86 3.08 12.97
C ALA A 533 -10.10 1.92 13.94
N ASP A 534 -9.57 0.72 13.67
CA ASP A 534 -9.76 -0.46 14.51
C ASP A 534 -9.18 -0.36 15.94
N PRO A 535 -8.00 0.23 16.22
CA PRO A 535 -7.41 0.24 17.56
C PRO A 535 -8.26 0.92 18.64
N ASP A 536 -9.06 1.93 18.26
CA ASP A 536 -10.00 2.65 19.15
C ASP A 536 -11.45 2.15 19.02
N SER A 537 -11.70 1.14 18.18
CA SER A 537 -13.05 0.72 17.79
C SER A 537 -13.75 -0.11 18.86
N LYS A 538 -14.91 0.38 19.31
CA LYS A 538 -15.85 -0.37 20.15
C LYS A 538 -17.01 -0.99 19.35
N LEU A 539 -16.81 -1.25 18.05
CA LEU A 539 -17.77 -2.01 17.25
C LEU A 539 -17.93 -3.42 17.83
N PRO A 540 -19.15 -3.98 17.92
CA PRO A 540 -19.34 -5.39 18.24
C PRO A 540 -18.57 -6.28 17.24
N ALA A 541 -17.98 -7.39 17.68
CA ALA A 541 -17.07 -8.22 16.87
C ALA A 541 -17.58 -8.51 15.44
N LYS A 542 -18.86 -8.89 15.29
CA LYS A 542 -19.51 -9.16 13.99
C LYS A 542 -19.56 -7.98 12.99
N LEU A 543 -19.33 -6.76 13.47
CA LEU A 543 -19.26 -5.52 12.67
C LEU A 543 -17.84 -4.96 12.58
N ARG A 544 -16.84 -5.59 13.21
CA ARG A 544 -15.44 -5.12 13.17
C ARG A 544 -14.94 -5.00 11.73
N GLY A 545 -15.15 -6.06 10.94
CA GLY A 545 -14.82 -6.14 9.51
C GLY A 545 -15.68 -5.30 8.56
N ALA A 546 -16.60 -4.46 9.05
CA ALA A 546 -17.37 -3.55 8.19
C ALA A 546 -16.56 -2.27 7.94
N THR A 547 -16.26 -1.95 6.68
CA THR A 547 -15.35 -0.83 6.35
C THR A 547 -16.01 0.54 6.56
N PHE A 548 -17.31 0.67 6.30
CA PHE A 548 -18.06 1.93 6.44
C PHE A 548 -19.36 1.76 7.24
N PRO A 549 -19.26 1.44 8.55
CA PRO A 549 -20.40 1.12 9.40
C PRO A 549 -21.29 2.34 9.70
N PHE A 550 -20.77 3.56 9.49
CA PHE A 550 -21.48 4.81 9.76
C PHE A 550 -22.37 5.24 8.59
N VAL A 551 -21.81 5.40 7.38
CA VAL A 551 -22.59 5.69 6.16
C VAL A 551 -23.32 4.48 5.58
N PHE A 552 -23.05 3.28 6.10
CA PHE A 552 -23.74 2.02 5.79
C PHE A 552 -23.60 1.58 4.32
N LEU A 553 -22.34 1.49 3.85
CA LEU A 553 -22.02 0.71 2.64
C LEU A 553 -21.70 -0.74 3.01
N PRO A 554 -22.11 -1.74 2.22
CA PRO A 554 -21.86 -3.16 2.49
C PRO A 554 -20.43 -3.62 2.14
N ARG A 555 -19.44 -2.72 2.19
CA ARG A 555 -18.02 -3.03 1.97
C ARG A 555 -17.42 -3.63 3.25
N ARG A 556 -16.68 -4.73 3.10
CA ARG A 556 -16.03 -5.45 4.21
C ARG A 556 -14.54 -5.69 3.97
N HIS A 557 -13.82 -5.97 5.06
CA HIS A 557 -12.37 -6.23 5.10
C HIS A 557 -12.02 -7.50 5.90
N ASP A 558 -12.95 -8.45 5.91
CA ASP A 558 -12.88 -9.79 6.53
C ASP A 558 -13.47 -10.85 5.59
N ARG A 559 -13.32 -10.69 4.26
CA ARG A 559 -13.97 -11.54 3.26
C ARG A 559 -13.37 -12.95 3.20
N CYS A 560 -14.20 -13.98 3.33
CA CYS A 560 -13.80 -15.38 3.11
C CYS A 560 -13.43 -15.65 1.64
N ALA A 561 -12.23 -16.22 1.41
CA ALA A 561 -11.70 -16.48 0.07
C ALA A 561 -12.52 -17.52 -0.72
N HIS A 562 -13.10 -18.51 -0.03
CA HIS A 562 -14.00 -19.51 -0.64
C HIS A 562 -15.31 -18.92 -1.18
N HIS A 563 -15.71 -17.72 -0.76
CA HIS A 563 -16.94 -17.05 -1.21
C HIS A 563 -16.72 -16.14 -2.43
N GLY A 564 -15.81 -16.52 -3.33
CA GLY A 564 -15.47 -15.75 -4.53
C GLY A 564 -14.42 -14.64 -4.31
N TRP A 565 -14.11 -14.30 -3.05
CA TRP A 565 -13.21 -13.21 -2.67
C TRP A 565 -11.73 -13.61 -2.62
N SER A 566 -11.35 -14.59 -3.43
CA SER A 566 -9.95 -14.98 -3.68
C SER A 566 -9.32 -14.09 -4.75
N TRP A 567 -8.02 -13.81 -4.65
CA TRP A 567 -7.25 -13.17 -5.73
C TRP A 567 -7.27 -13.98 -7.03
N SER A 568 -7.24 -15.32 -6.95
CA SER A 568 -7.45 -16.22 -8.08
C SER A 568 -8.92 -16.59 -8.32
N GLY A 569 -9.85 -15.87 -7.67
CA GLY A 569 -11.25 -16.25 -7.50
C GLY A 569 -12.26 -15.52 -8.38
N THR A 570 -13.51 -15.97 -8.29
CA THR A 570 -14.64 -15.58 -9.14
C THR A 570 -14.91 -14.07 -9.14
N LEU A 571 -14.72 -13.38 -8.00
CA LEU A 571 -14.95 -11.93 -7.90
C LEU A 571 -13.75 -11.06 -8.33
N HIS A 572 -12.57 -11.65 -8.50
CA HIS A 572 -11.43 -10.98 -9.15
C HIS A 572 -11.37 -11.27 -10.66
N ALA A 573 -11.76 -12.48 -11.09
CA ALA A 573 -11.70 -12.93 -12.48
C ALA A 573 -12.34 -11.94 -13.48
N ALA A 574 -13.49 -11.35 -13.11
CA ALA A 574 -14.19 -10.35 -13.93
C ALA A 574 -13.41 -9.03 -14.17
N LEU A 575 -12.32 -8.79 -13.43
CA LEU A 575 -11.40 -7.67 -13.62
C LEU A 575 -10.08 -8.11 -14.25
N ALA A 576 -9.56 -9.27 -13.86
CA ALA A 576 -8.36 -9.88 -14.46
C ALA A 576 -8.54 -10.16 -15.97
N GLN A 577 -9.75 -10.54 -16.40
CA GLN A 577 -10.06 -10.83 -17.81
C GLN A 577 -10.33 -9.58 -18.67
N VAL A 578 -10.20 -8.34 -18.14
CA VAL A 578 -10.42 -7.12 -18.94
C VAL A 578 -9.13 -6.77 -19.72
N PRO A 579 -9.16 -6.75 -21.07
CA PRO A 579 -7.98 -6.44 -21.90
C PRO A 579 -7.34 -5.10 -21.53
N GLU A 580 -6.03 -5.09 -21.27
CA GLU A 580 -5.34 -3.92 -20.70
C GLU A 580 -5.30 -2.72 -21.67
N ALA A 581 -5.49 -2.96 -22.97
CA ALA A 581 -5.68 -1.90 -23.97
C ALA A 581 -6.81 -0.90 -23.60
N LEU A 582 -7.85 -1.36 -22.88
CA LEU A 582 -9.05 -0.60 -22.50
C LEU A 582 -8.84 0.36 -21.30
N HIS A 583 -7.60 0.75 -20.98
CA HIS A 583 -7.30 1.52 -19.77
C HIS A 583 -7.89 2.96 -19.77
N PRO A 584 -8.49 3.41 -18.64
CA PRO A 584 -8.57 2.72 -17.35
C PRO A 584 -9.62 1.59 -17.34
N ARG A 585 -9.23 0.41 -16.83
CA ARG A 585 -10.18 -0.60 -16.36
C ARG A 585 -11.19 0.08 -15.41
N ARG A 586 -12.46 -0.32 -15.44
CA ARG A 586 -13.43 0.10 -14.40
C ARG A 586 -13.23 -0.76 -13.16
N LYS A 587 -12.17 -0.45 -12.40
CA LYS A 587 -11.68 -1.29 -11.30
C LYS A 587 -12.71 -1.32 -10.17
N GLY A 588 -13.28 -2.49 -9.94
CA GLY A 588 -14.41 -2.64 -9.04
C GLY A 588 -14.00 -2.66 -7.58
N TYR A 589 -14.88 -2.13 -6.72
CA TYR A 589 -14.80 -2.26 -5.26
C TYR A 589 -14.79 -3.72 -4.76
N ALA A 590 -14.98 -4.71 -5.64
CA ALA A 590 -14.76 -6.12 -5.35
C ALA A 590 -13.31 -6.41 -4.97
N SER A 591 -12.35 -6.13 -5.86
CA SER A 591 -10.92 -6.42 -5.60
C SER A 591 -10.27 -5.48 -4.58
N GLU A 592 -10.85 -4.30 -4.33
CA GLU A 592 -10.47 -3.48 -3.19
C GLU A 592 -10.85 -4.12 -1.84
N GLN A 593 -11.98 -4.84 -1.74
CA GLN A 593 -12.29 -5.61 -0.53
C GLN A 593 -11.41 -6.86 -0.37
N ILE A 594 -10.92 -7.46 -1.46
CA ILE A 594 -9.94 -8.55 -1.44
C ILE A 594 -8.59 -8.01 -0.92
N LEU A 595 -8.12 -6.87 -1.44
CA LEU A 595 -6.92 -6.18 -0.95
C LEU A 595 -7.07 -5.74 0.51
N SER A 596 -8.22 -5.20 0.88
CA SER A 596 -8.50 -4.77 2.25
C SER A 596 -8.54 -5.94 3.23
N SER A 597 -9.11 -7.09 2.84
CA SER A 597 -9.08 -8.31 3.66
C SER A 597 -7.66 -8.88 3.80
N SER A 598 -6.83 -8.80 2.74
CA SER A 598 -5.41 -9.19 2.80
C SER A 598 -4.62 -8.31 3.79
N LEU A 599 -4.73 -6.99 3.64
CA LEU A 599 -4.00 -6.02 4.47
C LEU A 599 -4.52 -5.93 5.91
N PHE A 600 -5.83 -6.12 6.13
CA PHE A 600 -6.39 -6.17 7.48
C PHE A 600 -6.02 -7.47 8.20
N ARG A 601 -5.92 -8.61 7.48
CA ARG A 601 -5.36 -9.85 8.04
C ARG A 601 -3.92 -9.64 8.50
N LEU A 602 -3.05 -9.04 7.68
CA LEU A 602 -1.70 -8.65 8.08
C LEU A 602 -1.69 -7.80 9.36
N TYR A 603 -2.52 -6.75 9.43
CA TYR A 603 -2.65 -5.93 10.64
C TYR A 603 -3.05 -6.76 11.86
N ARG A 604 -4.02 -7.68 11.74
CA ARG A 604 -4.43 -8.58 12.83
C ARG A 604 -3.28 -9.47 13.29
N CYS A 605 -2.54 -10.10 12.36
CA CYS A 605 -1.41 -10.98 12.66
C CYS A 605 -0.34 -10.30 13.53
N ILE A 606 0.03 -9.06 13.21
CA ILE A 606 1.20 -8.38 13.82
C ILE A 606 0.91 -7.61 15.11
N GLY A 607 -0.25 -7.85 15.74
CA GLY A 607 -0.68 -7.22 17.00
C GLY A 607 -2.08 -6.58 16.95
N GLY A 608 -2.71 -6.48 15.78
CA GLY A 608 -4.08 -5.97 15.62
C GLY A 608 -5.15 -6.79 16.36
N ASP A 609 -4.87 -8.05 16.68
CA ASP A 609 -5.72 -8.90 17.52
C ASP A 609 -5.27 -9.00 18.99
N THR A 610 -4.29 -8.23 19.44
CA THR A 610 -3.83 -8.28 20.84
C THR A 610 -4.89 -7.81 21.84
N HIS A 611 -4.98 -8.53 22.95
CA HIS A 611 -5.86 -8.30 24.09
C HIS A 611 -5.02 -8.17 25.35
N GLN A 612 -5.54 -7.46 26.36
CA GLN A 612 -4.87 -7.32 27.66
C GLN A 612 -4.75 -8.69 28.35
N ARG A 613 -3.55 -9.09 28.79
CA ARG A 613 -3.30 -10.37 29.48
C ARG A 613 -4.29 -10.61 30.62
N ASP A 614 -4.42 -9.63 31.52
CA ASP A 614 -5.23 -9.74 32.74
C ASP A 614 -6.74 -9.55 32.48
N ALA A 615 -7.13 -9.24 31.23
CA ALA A 615 -8.52 -9.13 30.80
C ALA A 615 -8.66 -9.53 29.31
N PRO A 616 -8.63 -10.83 28.95
CA PRO A 616 -8.55 -11.28 27.56
C PRO A 616 -9.72 -10.87 26.64
N ALA A 617 -10.84 -10.39 27.20
CA ALA A 617 -11.94 -9.81 26.43
C ALA A 617 -11.70 -8.34 26.03
N THR A 618 -10.74 -7.65 26.65
CA THR A 618 -10.43 -6.23 26.45
C THR A 618 -9.30 -6.07 25.41
N PRO A 619 -9.50 -5.31 24.32
CA PRO A 619 -8.44 -4.98 23.37
C PRO A 619 -7.24 -4.30 24.05
N ASP A 620 -6.02 -4.66 23.65
CA ASP A 620 -4.85 -3.84 23.95
C ASP A 620 -4.78 -2.68 22.94
N ALA A 621 -5.12 -1.47 23.37
CA ALA A 621 -5.21 -0.33 22.48
C ALA A 621 -3.83 0.13 21.97
N ASP A 622 -2.77 0.01 22.76
CA ASP A 622 -1.45 0.54 22.39
C ASP A 622 -0.68 -0.44 21.50
N GLU A 623 -0.81 -1.75 21.71
CA GLU A 623 -0.29 -2.75 20.76
C GLU A 623 -1.04 -2.71 19.43
N ARG A 624 -2.38 -2.54 19.45
CA ARG A 624 -3.16 -2.34 18.21
C ARG A 624 -2.78 -1.04 17.50
N ARG A 625 -2.48 0.04 18.22
CA ARG A 625 -1.88 1.24 17.60
C ARG A 625 -0.51 0.93 16.99
N ARG A 626 0.36 0.18 17.67
CA ARG A 626 1.70 -0.19 17.17
C ARG A 626 1.59 -0.95 15.84
N ALA A 627 0.73 -1.96 15.78
CA ALA A 627 0.40 -2.69 14.56
C ALA A 627 -0.20 -1.78 13.46
N SER A 628 -1.19 -0.96 13.80
CA SER A 628 -1.88 -0.04 12.89
C SER A 628 -0.92 0.97 12.24
N HIS A 629 -0.09 1.63 13.05
CA HIS A 629 0.91 2.58 12.54
C HIS A 629 1.94 1.90 11.63
N TYR A 630 2.37 0.66 11.93
CA TYR A 630 3.33 -0.05 11.09
C TYR A 630 2.75 -0.51 9.74
N VAL A 631 1.54 -1.09 9.70
CA VAL A 631 0.94 -1.49 8.40
C VAL A 631 0.61 -0.27 7.54
N LEU A 632 0.18 0.85 8.14
CA LEU A 632 0.02 2.11 7.40
C LEU A 632 1.36 2.62 6.83
N TYR A 633 2.46 2.53 7.59
CA TYR A 633 3.81 2.83 7.09
C TYR A 633 4.20 1.91 5.92
N LEU A 634 4.02 0.60 6.04
CA LEU A 634 4.35 -0.36 4.97
C LEU A 634 3.58 -0.10 3.68
N ILE A 635 2.26 0.17 3.78
CA ILE A 635 1.43 0.52 2.62
C ILE A 635 1.94 1.81 1.94
N MET A 636 2.28 2.83 2.73
CA MET A 636 2.80 4.11 2.24
C MET A 636 4.20 3.98 1.61
N GLN A 637 5.11 3.24 2.26
CA GLN A 637 6.45 2.99 1.77
C GLN A 637 6.40 2.13 0.50
N ALA A 638 5.61 1.06 0.45
CA ALA A 638 5.43 0.25 -0.76
C ALA A 638 4.98 1.09 -1.96
N MET A 639 4.01 2.00 -1.77
CA MET A 639 3.60 2.94 -2.83
C MET A 639 4.75 3.86 -3.31
N GLN A 640 5.65 4.28 -2.41
CA GLN A 640 6.84 5.07 -2.77
C GLN A 640 7.89 4.25 -3.52
N LEU A 641 8.06 2.96 -3.17
CA LEU A 641 9.01 2.03 -3.81
C LEU A 641 8.60 1.68 -5.25
N MET A 642 7.30 1.55 -5.52
CA MET A 642 6.75 1.30 -6.86
C MET A 642 7.21 2.31 -7.92
N GLY A 643 7.34 3.59 -7.56
CA GLY A 643 7.70 4.67 -8.49
C GLY A 643 6.61 5.05 -9.49
N ASP A 644 6.97 5.85 -10.50
CA ASP A 644 6.06 6.36 -11.54
C ASP A 644 5.53 5.21 -12.41
N ALA A 645 4.21 4.99 -12.40
CA ALA A 645 3.52 3.90 -13.12
C ALA A 645 3.62 4.00 -14.67
N ARG A 646 4.17 5.10 -15.19
CA ARG A 646 4.53 5.27 -16.61
C ARG A 646 5.90 4.67 -16.95
N ILE A 647 6.72 4.38 -15.93
CA ILE A 647 8.02 3.70 -16.06
C ILE A 647 7.78 2.21 -15.83
N GLN A 648 7.53 1.81 -14.58
CA GLN A 648 7.22 0.44 -14.18
C GLN A 648 5.82 0.44 -13.56
N ALA A 649 4.93 -0.40 -14.09
CA ALA A 649 3.59 -0.54 -13.57
C ALA A 649 3.50 -1.79 -12.69
N THR A 650 3.08 -1.59 -11.44
CA THR A 650 2.70 -2.69 -10.53
C THR A 650 1.35 -3.24 -10.98
N SER A 651 1.40 -4.17 -11.93
CA SER A 651 0.23 -4.69 -12.65
C SER A 651 -0.54 -5.75 -11.86
N THR A 652 0.14 -6.50 -10.99
CA THR A 652 -0.41 -7.67 -10.27
C THR A 652 -0.35 -7.48 -8.74
N PRO A 653 -1.19 -8.19 -7.96
CA PRO A 653 -1.10 -8.17 -6.50
C PRO A 653 0.22 -8.75 -5.98
N ALA A 654 0.84 -9.72 -6.66
CA ALA A 654 2.15 -10.25 -6.27
C ALA A 654 3.25 -9.19 -6.36
N MET A 655 3.24 -8.35 -7.40
CA MET A 655 4.16 -7.19 -7.48
C MET A 655 3.93 -6.20 -6.32
N PHE A 656 2.73 -6.11 -5.73
CA PHE A 656 2.50 -5.29 -4.54
C PHE A 656 2.95 -5.98 -3.24
N VAL A 657 2.82 -7.32 -3.14
CA VAL A 657 3.43 -8.11 -2.07
C VAL A 657 4.95 -7.92 -2.06
N HIS A 658 5.60 -7.93 -3.22
CA HIS A 658 7.02 -7.62 -3.36
C HIS A 658 7.38 -6.29 -2.68
N TRP A 659 6.71 -5.20 -3.07
CA TRP A 659 7.00 -3.87 -2.51
C TRP A 659 6.65 -3.74 -1.03
N LEU A 660 5.67 -4.50 -0.51
CA LEU A 660 5.41 -4.60 0.94
C LEU A 660 6.54 -5.33 1.68
N ARG A 661 7.06 -6.45 1.14
CA ARG A 661 8.24 -7.14 1.69
C ARG A 661 9.45 -6.21 1.68
N GLN A 662 9.72 -5.51 0.57
CA GLN A 662 10.80 -4.52 0.48
C GLN A 662 10.63 -3.36 1.48
N ALA A 663 9.41 -2.90 1.73
CA ALA A 663 9.12 -1.86 2.72
C ALA A 663 9.44 -2.32 4.15
N ASP A 664 9.22 -3.59 4.48
CA ASP A 664 9.60 -4.17 5.78
C ASP A 664 11.11 -4.41 5.90
N LEU A 665 11.81 -4.75 4.80
CA LEU A 665 13.26 -4.94 4.77
C LEU A 665 14.09 -3.65 5.01
N GLN A 666 13.45 -2.50 5.25
CA GLN A 666 14.13 -1.25 5.61
C GLN A 666 15.05 -1.44 6.84
N PRO A 667 16.31 -0.98 6.80
CA PRO A 667 17.31 -1.40 7.77
C PRO A 667 17.13 -0.73 9.14
N GLY A 668 17.58 -1.43 10.19
CA GLY A 668 17.53 -0.95 11.57
C GLY A 668 16.14 -1.03 12.19
N ALA A 669 15.83 -0.07 13.07
CA ALA A 669 14.57 0.00 13.80
C ALA A 669 13.73 1.19 13.34
N TRP A 670 12.58 0.90 12.72
CA TRP A 670 11.55 1.90 12.47
C TRP A 670 11.03 2.47 13.79
N THR A 671 10.90 3.79 13.85
CA THR A 671 10.37 4.51 15.02
C THR A 671 9.37 5.55 14.54
N ALA A 672 8.13 5.49 15.04
CA ALA A 672 7.10 6.49 14.77
C ALA A 672 6.73 7.26 16.03
N ALA A 673 7.09 8.55 16.07
CA ALA A 673 6.70 9.47 17.14
C ALA A 673 5.34 10.11 16.83
N PHE A 674 4.29 9.68 17.52
CA PHE A 674 2.93 10.21 17.36
C PHE A 674 2.38 10.62 18.75
N PRO A 675 2.72 11.83 19.23
CA PRO A 675 2.61 12.19 20.64
C PRO A 675 1.20 11.99 21.24
N PRO A 676 1.10 11.45 22.48
CA PRO A 676 2.19 11.20 23.42
C PRO A 676 2.97 9.90 23.21
N LEU A 677 2.60 9.08 22.22
CA LEU A 677 3.13 7.74 22.03
C LEU A 677 4.34 7.71 21.07
N VAL A 678 5.21 6.72 21.26
CA VAL A 678 6.32 6.40 20.35
C VAL A 678 6.30 4.90 20.08
N PHE A 679 6.05 4.54 18.83
CA PHE A 679 6.00 3.15 18.37
C PHE A 679 7.37 2.74 17.80
N ARG A 680 7.75 1.48 18.00
CA ARG A 680 8.99 0.89 17.45
C ARG A 680 8.76 -0.54 16.96
N ARG A 681 9.48 -0.92 15.91
CA ARG A 681 9.60 -2.28 15.36
C ARG A 681 10.91 -2.38 14.56
N VAL A 682 11.51 -3.56 14.48
CA VAL A 682 12.73 -3.81 13.67
C VAL A 682 12.32 -4.31 12.28
N GLY A 683 13.03 -3.87 11.24
CA GLY A 683 12.79 -4.30 9.87
C GLY A 683 13.18 -5.76 9.61
N GLY A 684 12.64 -6.32 8.53
CA GLY A 684 12.80 -7.73 8.16
C GLY A 684 12.08 -8.70 9.09
N THR A 685 11.15 -8.23 9.93
CA THR A 685 10.39 -9.09 10.84
C THR A 685 9.15 -9.72 10.18
N LEU A 686 8.66 -9.18 9.06
CA LEU A 686 7.35 -9.52 8.51
C LEU A 686 7.35 -10.16 7.11
N SER A 687 8.51 -10.39 6.49
CA SER A 687 8.62 -10.88 5.10
C SER A 687 7.67 -12.04 4.78
N LYS A 688 7.56 -13.02 5.68
CA LYS A 688 6.71 -14.21 5.52
C LYS A 688 5.23 -13.95 5.81
N VAL A 689 4.89 -13.30 6.93
CA VAL A 689 3.49 -12.99 7.26
C VAL A 689 2.85 -12.00 6.27
N ILE A 690 3.65 -11.13 5.62
CA ILE A 690 3.22 -10.30 4.48
C ILE A 690 2.79 -11.17 3.29
N ARG A 691 3.60 -12.16 2.91
CA ARG A 691 3.24 -13.13 1.86
C ARG A 691 1.98 -13.92 2.26
N TRP A 692 1.98 -14.47 3.47
CA TRP A 692 0.89 -15.29 3.99
C TRP A 692 -0.45 -14.55 4.02
N ALA A 693 -0.47 -13.27 4.38
CA ALA A 693 -1.73 -12.52 4.48
C ALA A 693 -2.48 -12.41 3.14
N PHE A 694 -1.77 -12.45 2.01
CA PHE A 694 -2.32 -12.48 0.64
C PHE A 694 -2.55 -13.91 0.13
N GLU A 695 -1.68 -14.86 0.48
CA GLU A 695 -1.87 -16.31 0.26
C GLU A 695 -3.18 -16.80 0.91
N ALA A 696 -3.44 -16.39 2.16
CA ALA A 696 -4.69 -16.61 2.87
C ALA A 696 -5.91 -15.94 2.20
N GLN A 697 -5.69 -15.05 1.22
CA GLN A 697 -6.72 -14.46 0.35
C GLN A 697 -6.65 -15.01 -1.09
N GLY A 698 -6.05 -16.17 -1.31
CA GLY A 698 -6.06 -16.85 -2.60
C GLY A 698 -4.97 -16.44 -3.59
N LEU A 699 -4.02 -15.58 -3.19
CA LEU A 699 -2.84 -15.30 -4.03
C LEU A 699 -1.95 -16.55 -4.11
N TYR A 700 -1.31 -16.79 -5.25
CA TYR A 700 -0.54 -18.01 -5.54
C TYR A 700 -1.40 -19.31 -5.54
N GLY A 701 -2.73 -19.21 -5.61
CA GLY A 701 -3.65 -20.34 -5.77
C GLY A 701 -4.35 -20.36 -7.12
N SER A 702 -5.34 -21.25 -7.27
CA SER A 702 -6.26 -21.26 -8.42
C SER A 702 -7.72 -21.40 -7.94
N GLY A 703 -8.59 -20.46 -8.32
CA GLY A 703 -10.01 -20.48 -7.94
C GLY A 703 -10.31 -19.92 -6.55
N ASP A 704 -11.43 -20.37 -5.98
CA ASP A 704 -12.05 -19.82 -4.77
C ASP A 704 -11.59 -20.54 -3.48
N GLY A 705 -10.57 -19.98 -2.83
CA GLY A 705 -10.04 -20.44 -1.54
C GLY A 705 -8.71 -19.77 -1.21
N PRO A 706 -8.01 -20.21 -0.15
CA PRO A 706 -6.60 -19.89 0.07
C PRO A 706 -5.72 -20.34 -1.11
N GLY A 707 -4.57 -19.70 -1.26
CA GLY A 707 -3.55 -20.08 -2.23
C GLY A 707 -2.46 -20.95 -1.63
N SER A 708 -1.43 -21.23 -2.42
CA SER A 708 -0.40 -22.19 -2.01
C SER A 708 0.75 -21.54 -1.21
N PRO A 709 1.29 -22.27 -0.20
CA PRO A 709 2.55 -21.93 0.46
C PRO A 709 3.72 -21.94 -0.53
N GLU A 710 4.93 -21.60 -0.05
CA GLU A 710 6.14 -21.78 -0.84
C GLU A 710 6.44 -23.28 -1.04
N PRO A 711 7.18 -23.70 -2.09
CA PRO A 711 7.41 -25.12 -2.38
C PRO A 711 8.05 -25.88 -1.21
N VAL A 712 8.86 -25.19 -0.43
CA VAL A 712 9.31 -25.54 0.92
C VAL A 712 8.85 -24.42 1.85
N ASP A 713 8.28 -24.78 3.00
CA ASP A 713 7.74 -23.84 4.01
C ASP A 713 7.79 -24.58 5.36
N ILE A 714 8.96 -24.55 6.01
CA ILE A 714 9.23 -25.34 7.22
C ILE A 714 8.85 -24.56 8.47
N TYR A 715 8.31 -25.24 9.48
CA TYR A 715 7.82 -24.56 10.68
C TYR A 715 8.01 -25.35 11.96
N ILE A 716 8.12 -24.64 13.07
CA ILE A 716 7.99 -25.17 14.43
C ILE A 716 6.53 -24.92 14.84
N GLU A 717 5.79 -25.95 15.24
CA GLU A 717 4.36 -25.79 15.55
C GLU A 717 4.14 -24.86 16.75
N ASP A 718 3.13 -24.01 16.65
CA ASP A 718 2.72 -23.06 17.68
C ASP A 718 1.29 -23.34 18.18
N GLY A 719 0.87 -22.58 19.20
CA GLY A 719 -0.48 -22.71 19.76
C GLY A 719 -1.61 -22.10 18.90
N ARG A 720 -1.39 -21.75 17.63
CA ARG A 720 -2.43 -21.15 16.78
C ARG A 720 -3.49 -22.19 16.41
N ALA A 721 -4.70 -21.70 16.14
CA ALA A 721 -5.71 -22.53 15.50
C ALA A 721 -5.44 -22.56 13.99
N THR A 722 -5.58 -23.73 13.34
CA THR A 722 -5.45 -23.82 11.87
C THR A 722 -6.50 -23.02 11.09
N LYS A 723 -7.49 -22.42 11.78
CA LYS A 723 -8.71 -21.85 11.18
C LYS A 723 -8.97 -20.44 11.71
N ASP A 724 -9.27 -19.50 10.80
CA ASP A 724 -9.71 -18.16 11.16
C ASP A 724 -11.24 -18.10 11.17
N ASP A 725 -11.82 -18.08 12.37
CA ASP A 725 -13.26 -17.97 12.62
C ASP A 725 -13.75 -16.50 12.64
N ALA A 726 -12.88 -15.52 12.36
CA ALA A 726 -13.20 -14.09 12.35
C ALA A 726 -13.38 -13.48 10.94
N MET A 727 -13.36 -14.32 9.89
CA MET A 727 -13.79 -13.95 8.54
C MET A 727 -15.32 -14.05 8.38
N ASP A 728 -15.88 -13.57 7.26
CA ASP A 728 -17.31 -13.67 6.88
C ASP A 728 -17.81 -15.14 6.82
N ASP A 729 -16.89 -16.12 6.75
CA ASP A 729 -17.07 -17.54 7.07
C ASP A 729 -15.72 -18.22 7.42
N ARG A 730 -15.75 -19.36 8.11
CA ARG A 730 -14.58 -20.14 8.57
C ARG A 730 -13.72 -20.60 7.39
N THR A 731 -12.43 -20.30 7.44
CA THR A 731 -11.41 -20.81 6.49
C THR A 731 -10.34 -21.61 7.24
N ASP A 732 -9.90 -22.73 6.68
CA ASP A 732 -8.84 -23.60 7.22
C ASP A 732 -7.55 -23.42 6.41
N TYR A 733 -6.45 -23.14 7.09
CA TYR A 733 -5.13 -22.82 6.52
C TYR A 733 -4.06 -23.85 6.91
N GLY A 734 -4.41 -24.85 7.72
CA GLY A 734 -3.48 -25.88 8.20
C GLY A 734 -2.56 -25.43 9.35
N PRO A 735 -1.75 -26.36 9.88
CA PRO A 735 -0.68 -26.07 10.85
C PRO A 735 0.42 -25.17 10.26
N GLY A 736 1.28 -24.61 11.14
CA GLY A 736 2.36 -23.71 10.72
C GLY A 736 1.91 -22.43 10.01
N SER A 737 0.64 -22.02 10.15
CA SER A 737 0.04 -20.88 9.45
C SER A 737 -0.20 -19.68 10.38
N TYR A 738 -0.05 -18.46 9.86
CA TYR A 738 -0.04 -17.22 10.66
C TYR A 738 -1.43 -16.72 11.09
N VAL A 739 -2.37 -17.63 11.40
CA VAL A 739 -3.73 -17.29 11.83
C VAL A 739 -3.68 -16.28 12.99
N PRO A 740 -4.41 -15.14 12.90
CA PRO A 740 -4.27 -14.09 13.90
C PRO A 740 -4.67 -14.54 15.31
N VAL A 741 -3.82 -14.20 16.28
CA VAL A 741 -4.00 -14.48 17.70
C VAL A 741 -3.54 -13.28 18.53
N SER A 742 -3.93 -13.21 19.80
CA SER A 742 -3.51 -12.13 20.70
C SER A 742 -2.02 -12.26 21.04
N LEU A 743 -1.19 -11.28 20.66
CA LEU A 743 0.27 -11.29 20.89
C LEU A 743 0.69 -10.86 22.31
N HIS A 744 -0.19 -11.02 23.29
CA HIS A 744 0.11 -10.78 24.70
C HIS A 744 1.20 -11.76 25.20
N TRP A 745 2.03 -11.30 26.13
CA TRP A 745 2.92 -12.16 26.89
C TRP A 745 2.16 -12.82 28.05
N GLN A 746 2.45 -14.09 28.32
CA GLN A 746 2.15 -14.71 29.62
C GLN A 746 2.92 -13.98 30.73
N ALA A 747 2.49 -14.10 32.00
CA ALA A 747 3.40 -13.73 33.07
C ALA A 747 4.55 -14.76 33.14
N ARG A 748 5.69 -14.28 33.65
CA ARG A 748 6.85 -15.10 33.98
C ARG A 748 6.47 -16.23 34.95
N ASP A 749 5.71 -15.88 35.97
CA ASP A 749 5.43 -16.77 37.10
C ASP A 749 4.28 -17.76 36.79
N ASP A 750 3.53 -17.52 35.71
CA ASP A 750 2.52 -18.46 35.16
C ASP A 750 3.16 -19.60 34.35
N ALA A 751 4.49 -19.61 34.15
CA ALA A 751 5.17 -20.60 33.30
C ALA A 751 4.97 -22.07 33.73
N ALA A 752 4.62 -22.31 35.00
CA ALA A 752 4.28 -23.64 35.51
C ALA A 752 2.81 -24.06 35.25
N ALA A 753 1.94 -23.15 34.81
CA ALA A 753 0.51 -23.42 34.59
C ALA A 753 0.20 -24.07 33.23
N GLY A 754 1.13 -24.00 32.26
CA GLY A 754 1.02 -24.67 30.95
C GLY A 754 0.22 -23.90 29.88
N ASP A 755 -0.60 -22.92 30.25
CA ASP A 755 -1.37 -22.07 29.31
C ASP A 755 -0.46 -21.04 28.59
N ALA A 756 0.37 -21.52 27.66
CA ALA A 756 1.22 -20.66 26.84
C ALA A 756 0.39 -19.78 25.86
N PRO A 757 0.81 -18.54 25.56
CA PRO A 757 0.15 -17.71 24.56
C PRO A 757 0.23 -18.35 23.18
N ARG A 758 -0.85 -18.31 22.40
CA ARG A 758 -0.98 -19.02 21.11
C ARG A 758 0.05 -18.70 20.02
N TRP A 759 0.85 -17.64 20.16
CA TRP A 759 1.94 -17.32 19.24
C TRP A 759 3.28 -17.97 19.63
N GLN A 760 3.32 -18.66 20.78
CA GLN A 760 4.46 -19.45 21.25
C GLN A 760 4.34 -20.91 20.79
N ALA A 761 5.49 -21.60 20.77
CA ALA A 761 5.60 -22.98 20.30
C ALA A 761 4.74 -23.93 21.14
N ASP A 762 4.05 -24.87 20.49
CA ASP A 762 3.19 -25.82 21.17
C ASP A 762 4.01 -26.72 22.10
N PRO A 763 3.57 -26.94 23.36
CA PRO A 763 4.36 -27.66 24.35
C PRO A 763 4.44 -29.19 24.14
N ALA A 764 3.67 -29.75 23.20
CA ALA A 764 3.57 -31.17 22.87
C ALA A 764 3.93 -31.51 21.41
N THR A 765 3.88 -30.55 20.48
CA THR A 765 4.24 -30.73 19.05
C THR A 765 5.31 -29.78 18.52
N GLY A 766 5.60 -28.64 19.17
CA GLY A 766 6.59 -27.65 18.74
C GLY A 766 7.92 -27.77 19.48
N ILE A 767 8.03 -27.11 20.64
CA ILE A 767 9.18 -27.21 21.56
C ILE A 767 8.75 -28.01 22.78
N ILE A 768 9.28 -29.21 22.94
CA ILE A 768 8.91 -30.19 23.96
C ILE A 768 10.04 -30.29 24.98
N TRP A 769 9.90 -29.59 26.10
CA TRP A 769 10.73 -29.84 27.28
C TRP A 769 10.14 -31.00 28.10
N ARG A 770 11.01 -31.92 28.53
CA ARG A 770 10.65 -33.05 29.40
C ARG A 770 11.38 -32.88 30.74
N ASP A 771 10.60 -32.72 31.81
CA ASP A 771 11.14 -32.63 33.15
C ASP A 771 11.85 -33.94 33.56
N GLY A 772 12.94 -33.83 34.32
CA GLY A 772 13.82 -34.94 34.71
C GLY A 772 14.80 -35.44 33.64
N ASP A 773 14.49 -35.36 32.34
CA ASP A 773 15.34 -35.90 31.27
C ASP A 773 16.59 -35.04 30.95
N GLY A 774 16.60 -33.75 31.31
CA GLY A 774 17.68 -32.81 30.97
C GLY A 774 17.79 -32.51 29.47
N LYS A 775 16.71 -32.72 28.71
CA LYS A 775 16.63 -32.57 27.26
C LYS A 775 15.46 -31.69 26.82
N VAL A 776 15.61 -31.06 25.65
CA VAL A 776 14.53 -30.41 24.90
C VAL A 776 14.47 -31.00 23.50
N GLU A 777 13.28 -31.43 23.08
CA GLU A 777 13.01 -31.90 21.73
C GLU A 777 12.32 -30.77 20.93
N VAL A 778 12.86 -30.38 19.78
CA VAL A 778 12.24 -29.43 18.84
C VAL A 778 11.83 -30.18 17.59
N ARG A 779 10.56 -30.10 17.19
CA ARG A 779 10.06 -30.72 15.96
C ARG A 779 9.84 -29.69 14.87
N VAL A 780 9.97 -30.16 13.63
CA VAL A 780 9.81 -29.32 12.43
C VAL A 780 8.84 -30.01 11.47
N GLY A 781 7.77 -29.31 11.10
CA GLY A 781 6.87 -29.69 10.00
C GLY A 781 7.24 -28.96 8.71
N ASN A 782 6.57 -29.31 7.62
CA ASN A 782 6.74 -28.65 6.32
C ASN A 782 5.36 -28.49 5.65
N ARG A 783 4.92 -27.24 5.55
CA ARG A 783 3.66 -26.81 4.96
C ARG A 783 3.73 -26.79 3.42
N GLY A 784 4.94 -26.74 2.88
CA GLY A 784 5.22 -26.76 1.45
C GLY A 784 4.95 -28.12 0.80
N SER A 785 4.97 -28.16 -0.54
CA SER A 785 4.66 -29.35 -1.34
C SER A 785 5.88 -30.25 -1.65
N THR A 786 7.08 -29.78 -1.33
CA THR A 786 8.36 -30.42 -1.63
C THR A 786 9.12 -30.70 -0.35
N THR A 787 9.82 -31.83 -0.26
CA THR A 787 10.72 -32.14 0.87
C THR A 787 11.79 -31.07 1.02
N ALA A 788 11.86 -30.45 2.19
CA ALA A 788 12.93 -29.54 2.56
C ALA A 788 14.22 -30.33 2.79
N ASN A 789 15.34 -29.91 2.23
CA ASN A 789 16.63 -30.59 2.40
C ASN A 789 17.55 -29.76 3.30
N ASP A 790 18.50 -30.44 3.95
CA ASP A 790 19.51 -29.81 4.82
C ASP A 790 18.92 -28.85 5.87
N VAL A 791 17.78 -29.23 6.47
CA VAL A 791 17.14 -28.46 7.53
C VAL A 791 17.97 -28.55 8.80
N ALA A 792 18.49 -27.42 9.25
CA ALA A 792 19.19 -27.26 10.51
C ALA A 792 18.26 -26.66 11.56
N VAL A 793 18.31 -27.17 12.79
CA VAL A 793 17.67 -26.53 13.96
C VAL A 793 18.74 -26.07 14.95
N ARG A 794 18.53 -24.88 15.51
CA ARG A 794 19.36 -24.29 16.59
C ARG A 794 18.44 -23.94 17.75
N LEU A 795 18.91 -24.18 18.98
CA LEU A 795 18.18 -23.85 20.22
C LEU A 795 19.09 -23.06 21.14
N TRP A 796 18.54 -22.00 21.76
CA TRP A 796 19.19 -21.21 22.79
C TRP A 796 18.27 -21.05 24.00
N TYR A 797 18.86 -20.83 25.17
CA TYR A 797 18.12 -20.50 26.37
C TYR A 797 18.65 -19.24 27.07
N GLN A 798 17.76 -18.52 27.75
CA GLN A 798 18.10 -17.42 28.64
C GLN A 798 17.22 -17.48 29.89
N GLU A 799 17.78 -17.19 31.07
CA GLU A 799 16.99 -17.03 32.29
C GLU A 799 16.16 -15.73 32.23
N TRP A 800 14.86 -15.84 32.45
CA TRP A 800 13.99 -14.68 32.62
C TRP A 800 13.96 -14.29 34.11
N LEU A 801 14.64 -13.19 34.44
CA LEU A 801 14.75 -12.70 35.81
C LEU A 801 13.44 -12.06 36.30
N ALA A 802 13.13 -12.23 37.59
CA ALA A 802 11.94 -11.66 38.20
C ALA A 802 11.94 -10.11 38.10
N ASN A 803 10.76 -9.53 37.84
CA ASN A 803 10.56 -8.09 37.63
C ASN A 803 11.32 -7.49 36.42
N THR A 804 11.79 -8.30 35.46
CA THR A 804 12.37 -7.82 34.21
C THR A 804 11.41 -8.00 33.03
N PRO A 805 11.40 -7.08 32.03
CA PRO A 805 10.67 -7.32 30.78
C PRO A 805 11.28 -8.51 30.02
N PRO A 806 10.54 -9.15 29.11
CA PRO A 806 11.10 -10.19 28.24
C PRO A 806 12.35 -9.68 27.49
N PRO A 807 13.43 -10.47 27.43
CA PRO A 807 14.63 -10.10 26.70
C PRO A 807 14.36 -9.97 25.20
N SER A 808 15.16 -9.14 24.54
CA SER A 808 15.23 -9.11 23.07
C SER A 808 16.18 -10.19 22.56
N TRP A 809 15.97 -10.62 21.32
CA TRP A 809 16.87 -11.51 20.60
C TRP A 809 17.84 -10.71 19.73
N ARG A 810 19.10 -11.15 19.71
CA ARG A 810 20.02 -10.98 18.58
C ARG A 810 21.00 -12.16 18.56
N PRO A 811 21.47 -12.63 17.39
CA PRO A 811 22.57 -13.58 17.32
C PRO A 811 23.81 -13.04 18.05
N GLY A 812 24.41 -13.85 18.91
CA GLY A 812 25.52 -13.41 19.78
C GLY A 812 25.12 -12.39 20.87
N GLY A 813 23.82 -12.28 21.19
CA GLY A 813 23.31 -11.44 22.27
C GLY A 813 23.78 -11.88 23.66
N ALA A 814 24.02 -10.92 24.54
CA ALA A 814 24.39 -11.21 25.93
C ALA A 814 23.17 -11.78 26.69
N GLY A 815 23.34 -12.95 27.30
CA GLY A 815 22.30 -13.67 28.06
C GLY A 815 21.80 -14.94 27.39
N TRP A 816 21.91 -15.06 26.06
CA TRP A 816 21.51 -16.24 25.30
C TRP A 816 22.63 -17.29 25.24
N THR A 817 22.35 -18.48 25.78
CA THR A 817 23.29 -19.61 25.80
C THR A 817 22.84 -20.67 24.79
N PRO A 818 23.67 -21.11 23.83
CA PRO A 818 23.30 -22.16 22.88
C PRO A 818 23.24 -23.54 23.54
N CYS A 819 22.16 -24.28 23.31
CA CYS A 819 22.06 -25.69 23.66
C CYS A 819 22.92 -26.53 22.70
N GLN A 820 23.44 -27.67 23.17
CA GLN A 820 24.15 -28.62 22.30
C GLN A 820 23.16 -29.59 21.66
N LEU A 821 23.28 -29.82 20.36
CA LEU A 821 22.45 -30.79 19.63
C LEU A 821 22.97 -32.22 19.84
N THR A 822 22.06 -33.14 20.13
CA THR A 822 22.28 -34.59 20.18
C THR A 822 21.75 -35.23 18.89
N GLY A 823 22.64 -35.79 18.07
CA GLY A 823 22.27 -36.47 16.81
C GLY A 823 22.66 -35.69 15.56
N ASP A 824 21.98 -35.96 14.45
CA ASP A 824 22.30 -35.38 13.14
C ASP A 824 21.93 -33.89 13.04
N ALA A 825 22.87 -33.08 12.55
CA ALA A 825 22.75 -31.63 12.47
C ALA A 825 21.87 -31.11 11.32
N LEU A 826 21.55 -31.98 10.36
CA LEU A 826 20.79 -31.69 9.15
C LEU A 826 19.81 -32.85 8.92
N GLN A 827 18.54 -32.54 8.62
CA GLN A 827 17.51 -33.53 8.28
C GLN A 827 16.77 -33.14 7.00
N ALA A 828 16.19 -34.12 6.32
CA ALA A 828 15.27 -33.90 5.21
C ALA A 828 13.82 -34.01 5.70
N ILE A 829 13.04 -32.93 5.57
CA ILE A 829 11.72 -32.78 6.18
C ILE A 829 10.63 -32.90 5.09
N PRO A 830 9.93 -34.05 4.97
CA PRO A 830 8.88 -34.24 3.99
C PRO A 830 7.67 -33.32 4.27
N SER A 831 6.89 -33.05 3.22
CA SER A 831 5.61 -32.33 3.34
C SER A 831 4.69 -33.03 4.34
N GLY A 832 4.23 -32.31 5.37
CA GLY A 832 3.42 -32.88 6.46
C GLY A 832 3.58 -32.17 7.82
N PRO A 833 2.84 -32.63 8.84
CA PRO A 833 2.94 -32.14 10.22
C PRO A 833 4.23 -32.61 10.90
N PRO A 834 4.66 -31.98 12.01
CA PRO A 834 5.93 -32.30 12.68
C PRO A 834 5.99 -33.70 13.29
N SER A 835 4.84 -34.36 13.48
CA SER A 835 4.75 -35.76 13.89
C SER A 835 5.33 -36.74 12.85
N ASP A 836 5.36 -36.33 11.59
CA ASP A 836 5.61 -37.18 10.44
C ASP A 836 6.95 -36.84 9.76
N ALA A 837 7.61 -35.75 10.18
CA ALA A 837 8.57 -35.04 9.34
C ALA A 837 9.98 -34.82 9.92
N GLY A 838 10.16 -34.46 11.22
CA GLY A 838 11.50 -34.37 11.81
C GLY A 838 11.57 -33.87 13.25
N SER A 839 12.63 -34.27 13.96
CA SER A 839 12.81 -34.02 15.40
C SER A 839 14.30 -33.89 15.78
N PHE A 840 14.61 -32.88 16.58
CA PHE A 840 15.97 -32.48 16.96
C PHE A 840 16.04 -32.38 18.48
N THR A 841 16.93 -33.16 19.12
CA THR A 841 17.02 -33.25 20.59
C THR A 841 18.26 -32.53 21.10
N PHE A 842 18.09 -31.65 22.08
CA PHE A 842 19.15 -30.79 22.63
C PHE A 842 19.40 -31.06 24.11
N ASP A 843 20.66 -30.89 24.55
CA ASP A 843 21.04 -30.83 25.97
C ASP A 843 20.57 -29.53 26.62
N PHE A 844 19.81 -29.66 27.71
CA PHE A 844 19.26 -28.55 28.47
C PHE A 844 19.16 -28.92 29.96
N ALA A 845 20.23 -28.61 30.71
CA ALA A 845 20.34 -28.85 32.15
C ALA A 845 20.82 -27.58 32.90
N PRO A 846 20.01 -26.50 32.94
CA PRO A 846 20.29 -25.32 33.75
C PRO A 846 20.01 -25.60 35.25
N GLY A 847 20.19 -24.57 36.09
CA GLY A 847 19.72 -24.61 37.48
C GLY A 847 18.21 -24.34 37.61
N PRO A 848 17.67 -24.31 38.83
CA PRO A 848 16.28 -23.88 39.09
C PRO A 848 16.07 -22.42 38.68
N GLY A 849 14.92 -22.12 38.06
CA GLY A 849 14.62 -20.80 37.50
C GLY A 849 13.50 -20.83 36.45
N VAL A 850 13.22 -19.66 35.86
CA VAL A 850 12.30 -19.54 34.71
C VAL A 850 13.14 -19.22 33.48
N TYR A 851 13.00 -20.02 32.42
CA TYR A 851 13.82 -19.93 31.22
C TYR A 851 12.97 -19.72 29.97
N LEU A 852 13.52 -18.94 29.04
CA LEU A 852 13.02 -18.77 27.68
C LEU A 852 13.84 -19.68 26.76
N LEU A 853 13.16 -20.61 26.08
CA LEU A 853 13.72 -21.47 25.04
C LEU A 853 13.39 -20.86 23.68
N PHE A 854 14.40 -20.38 22.95
CA PHE A 854 14.24 -19.83 21.60
C PHE A 854 14.86 -20.80 20.58
N ALA A 855 14.05 -21.24 19.62
CA ALA A 855 14.45 -22.18 18.58
C ALA A 855 14.35 -21.54 17.18
N GLN A 856 15.26 -21.91 16.29
CA GLN A 856 15.27 -21.52 14.88
C GLN A 856 15.48 -22.77 14.02
N ALA A 857 14.51 -23.09 13.16
CA ALA A 857 14.72 -23.94 11.99
C ALA A 857 15.19 -23.10 10.80
N THR A 858 16.04 -23.62 9.92
CA THR A 858 16.45 -22.94 8.67
C THR A 858 16.98 -23.93 7.63
N CYS A 859 16.71 -23.69 6.35
CA CYS A 859 17.31 -24.37 5.21
C CYS A 859 17.55 -23.37 4.07
N ALA A 860 18.20 -23.77 2.97
CA ALA A 860 18.45 -22.87 1.85
C ALA A 860 17.18 -22.49 1.06
N ASP A 861 16.18 -23.39 1.04
CA ASP A 861 14.92 -23.17 0.32
C ASP A 861 13.95 -22.25 1.10
N ASP A 862 13.99 -22.34 2.43
CA ASP A 862 13.23 -21.54 3.38
C ASP A 862 14.08 -21.23 4.63
N ARG A 863 14.51 -19.97 4.73
CA ARG A 863 15.33 -19.46 5.84
C ARG A 863 14.47 -18.74 6.86
N ALA A 864 14.80 -18.90 8.14
CA ALA A 864 14.27 -17.98 9.16
C ALA A 864 14.79 -16.55 8.93
N ASN A 865 13.98 -15.55 9.24
CA ASN A 865 14.33 -14.12 9.21
C ASN A 865 15.57 -13.81 10.07
N THR A 866 15.82 -14.59 11.14
CA THR A 866 17.02 -14.47 11.99
C THR A 866 18.27 -15.17 11.44
N ASP A 867 18.21 -15.82 10.28
CA ASP A 867 19.40 -16.39 9.64
C ASP A 867 20.34 -15.26 9.17
N PRO A 868 21.60 -15.20 9.66
CA PRO A 868 22.55 -14.18 9.23
C PRO A 868 22.80 -14.14 7.72
N ALA A 869 22.56 -15.26 7.01
CA ALA A 869 22.70 -15.33 5.54
C ALA A 869 21.72 -14.42 4.78
N LEU A 870 20.62 -13.98 5.39
CA LEU A 870 19.68 -13.05 4.77
C LEU A 870 20.07 -11.57 4.93
N SER A 871 21.04 -11.24 5.80
CA SER A 871 21.44 -9.86 6.11
C SER A 871 20.29 -8.91 6.55
N LEU A 872 19.15 -9.43 7.04
CA LEU A 872 18.01 -8.64 7.53
C LEU A 872 18.30 -7.93 8.86
N ALA A 873 17.69 -6.77 9.11
CA ALA A 873 17.91 -6.01 10.35
C ALA A 873 17.63 -6.82 11.63
N CYS A 874 16.58 -7.63 11.62
CA CYS A 874 16.21 -8.56 12.69
C CYS A 874 17.25 -9.67 13.00
N SER A 875 18.23 -9.94 12.12
CA SER A 875 19.32 -10.90 12.37
C SER A 875 20.59 -10.28 12.96
N TYR A 876 20.60 -8.97 13.25
CA TYR A 876 21.73 -8.31 13.95
C TYR A 876 21.36 -7.17 14.92
N VAL A 877 20.14 -6.64 14.87
CA VAL A 877 19.61 -5.64 15.82
C VAL A 877 18.86 -6.34 16.95
N ASP A 878 19.00 -5.84 18.18
CA ASP A 878 18.20 -6.29 19.33
C ASP A 878 16.69 -6.14 19.04
N THR A 879 16.03 -7.27 18.80
CA THR A 879 14.64 -7.32 18.33
C THR A 879 13.72 -7.98 19.37
N PRO A 880 12.53 -7.43 19.68
CA PRO A 880 11.58 -8.08 20.59
C PRO A 880 11.19 -9.48 20.09
N LEU A 881 11.27 -10.50 20.96
CA LEU A 881 10.94 -11.89 20.61
C LEU A 881 9.55 -12.05 19.99
N VAL A 882 8.55 -11.30 20.47
CA VAL A 882 7.18 -11.30 19.95
C VAL A 882 7.08 -10.76 18.52
N ASP A 883 7.98 -9.84 18.13
CA ASP A 883 8.03 -9.31 16.77
C ASP A 883 8.71 -10.29 15.79
N LEU A 884 9.50 -11.25 16.29
CA LEU A 884 10.09 -12.32 15.49
C LEU A 884 9.14 -13.52 15.39
N VAL A 885 8.89 -14.18 16.53
CA VAL A 885 8.26 -15.50 16.63
C VAL A 885 6.80 -15.48 16.18
N ALA A 886 6.09 -14.36 16.37
CA ALA A 886 4.73 -14.25 15.84
C ALA A 886 4.67 -14.11 14.31
N ASN A 887 5.79 -13.81 13.63
CA ASN A 887 5.84 -13.36 12.24
C ASN A 887 6.81 -14.18 11.34
N ASP A 888 7.42 -15.22 11.90
CA ASP A 888 8.24 -16.22 11.21
C ASP A 888 7.94 -17.62 11.78
N ASN A 889 7.30 -18.50 11.00
CA ASN A 889 6.87 -19.84 11.42
C ASN A 889 8.05 -20.81 11.65
N ASN A 890 9.25 -20.46 11.20
CA ASN A 890 10.48 -21.21 11.43
C ASN A 890 11.06 -20.96 12.84
N LEU A 891 10.49 -20.02 13.60
CA LEU A 891 10.94 -19.65 14.93
C LEU A 891 9.97 -20.15 15.99
N GLY A 892 10.51 -20.75 17.05
CA GLY A 892 9.76 -21.16 18.22
C GLY A 892 10.22 -20.43 19.47
N LEU A 893 9.28 -20.11 20.35
CA LEU A 893 9.56 -19.68 21.72
C LEU A 893 8.75 -20.52 22.68
N ARG A 894 9.34 -20.97 23.79
CA ARG A 894 8.60 -21.55 24.92
C ARG A 894 9.17 -21.05 26.24
N VAL A 895 8.31 -20.72 27.20
CA VAL A 895 8.72 -20.50 28.60
C VAL A 895 8.66 -21.82 29.37
N VAL A 896 9.66 -22.08 30.22
CA VAL A 896 9.69 -23.24 31.13
C VAL A 896 10.11 -22.79 32.54
N ALA A 897 9.70 -23.55 33.56
CA ALA A 897 10.07 -23.33 34.97
C ALA A 897 10.62 -24.62 35.58
N ILE A 898 11.70 -24.50 36.35
CA ILE A 898 12.54 -25.57 36.91
C ILE A 898 12.81 -25.29 38.38
#